data_AF-A0AAU0Y4F8-F1
#
_entry.id   AF-A0AAU0Y4F8-F1
#
_cell.length_a   1.000
_cell.length_b   1.000
_cell.length_c   1.000
_cell.angle_alpha   90.00
_cell.angle_beta   90.00
_cell.angle_gamma   90.00
#
_symmetry.space_group_name_H-M   'P 1'
#
loop_
_entity.id
_entity.type
_entity.pdbx_description
1 polymer ?
#
loop_
_entity_poly.entity_id
_entity_poly.type
_entity_poly.pdbx_seq_one_letter_code
_entity_poly.pdbx_strand_id
1 'polypeptide(L)'
;MAPNTATRGRRQAAPATKPRNARRAKASTPPAAIPAQTTAPENIAPLGVYPEADPILADAADRAADLRDQAADDVARILADGETRAAELLDGARTEAASITEAASTEQTRILDGARQDADQIRTKAATTAAADADQVRADVEAKVEQLLADARREADTVTTTATGAADQVLADARRQAEEVTTTAAAKADEVRTEAAQAAAKTVADAEATRTELLASAERTAAETRTRATTDAEQLLERARDEAGRMRESADGQAAQVRAGAEKVAAGLRQDADRALDDARTSAEELRAAVDKDVTRLREQAEADAKTAREAAAKATADQAAAAQARAEGERVLEAATQRTVQRARRREIRAESRAARRKTRNDARPAGGVPPLSGQELVGVVAIVLAAATVSTLGLLSSYTALETKAVGWGWEWPWLLPVGIDVAIPAFTGASLVLIRMGMELRWIRWVPRALTAVTVYLNWNASDSTSGRLGHAALTLLWVIFSEIASHVYATRIGAVTGKKRMETVRRSRWLLAPIPTARLRRRMILWEITSYEEALTRLQEQTYLRAQLKETYGWLWRWKAPLDQRMALKLDTAPAALADTLAPEDAHTIERVEETEHAHPDTSALNSGETRGERERSALTPGAREGERTTEDIDAQGAESNRKRSETEALTERRHARIRLLYTELGRRPEATEIRDALTEAGLSDKPVSRPTAQRLRAQVEEAAPSA
;
A
#
# COMPACT_ATOMS: atom_id res chain seq x y z
N MET A 1 -7.15 -36.70 36.89
CA MET A 1 -7.05 -37.42 38.17
C MET A 1 -6.12 -36.62 39.09
N ALA A 2 -6.60 -36.25 40.28
CA ALA A 2 -5.80 -35.78 41.42
C ALA A 2 -5.07 -36.99 42.09
N PRO A 3 -4.09 -36.84 43.01
CA PRO A 3 -4.21 -36.22 44.36
C PRO A 3 -3.06 -35.23 44.73
N ASN A 4 -3.29 -34.16 45.54
CA ASN A 4 -3.21 -34.04 47.03
C ASN A 4 -1.83 -34.35 47.65
N THR A 5 -1.23 -33.67 48.65
CA THR A 5 -1.31 -32.36 49.36
C THR A 5 -0.25 -32.41 50.50
N ALA A 6 0.27 -31.25 50.92
CA ALA A 6 0.98 -30.96 52.19
C ALA A 6 2.44 -31.49 52.34
N THR A 7 3.41 -30.81 52.98
CA THR A 7 3.33 -29.82 54.08
C THR A 7 4.59 -28.93 54.12
N ARG A 8 4.42 -27.67 54.51
CA ARG A 8 5.42 -26.59 54.54
C ARG A 8 5.91 -26.38 55.98
N GLY A 9 7.20 -26.61 56.26
CA GLY A 9 7.82 -26.40 57.58
C GLY A 9 8.19 -24.94 57.81
N ARG A 10 7.55 -24.29 58.79
CA ARG A 10 7.77 -22.91 59.22
C ARG A 10 8.61 -22.90 60.52
N ARG A 11 9.76 -22.20 60.50
CA ARG A 11 10.54 -21.85 61.70
C ARG A 11 9.95 -20.62 62.38
N GLN A 12 9.78 -20.67 63.70
CA GLN A 12 9.67 -19.56 64.66
C GLN A 12 9.92 -20.18 66.07
N ALA A 13 10.96 -19.80 66.80
CA ALA A 13 11.12 -18.64 67.70
C ALA A 13 10.92 -19.05 69.18
N ALA A 14 11.93 -18.78 70.00
CA ALA A 14 11.90 -18.91 71.47
C ALA A 14 10.99 -17.81 72.10
N PRO A 15 10.57 -17.99 73.37
CA PRO A 15 11.25 -17.22 74.43
C PRO A 15 11.35 -17.94 75.80
N ALA A 16 12.17 -17.33 76.67
CA ALA A 16 12.48 -17.71 78.05
C ALA A 16 11.42 -17.27 79.07
N THR A 17 11.35 -17.95 80.23
CA THR A 17 11.00 -17.36 81.55
C THR A 17 11.43 -18.24 82.74
N LYS A 18 11.45 -17.61 83.93
CA LYS A 18 12.24 -17.79 85.17
C LYS A 18 11.46 -18.61 86.28
N PRO A 19 11.85 -18.66 87.59
CA PRO A 19 11.88 -19.89 88.41
C PRO A 19 10.96 -19.91 89.66
N ARG A 20 11.10 -20.97 90.50
CA ARG A 20 10.81 -21.13 91.97
C ARG A 20 9.87 -22.30 92.32
N ASN A 21 10.28 -23.19 93.24
CA ASN A 21 9.77 -23.28 94.63
C ASN A 21 10.14 -24.60 95.33
N ALA A 22 10.34 -24.48 96.65
CA ALA A 22 10.54 -25.54 97.63
C ALA A 22 9.22 -26.15 98.14
N ARG A 23 9.26 -27.39 98.66
CA ARG A 23 8.47 -27.85 99.84
C ARG A 23 8.93 -29.21 100.39
N ARG A 24 8.45 -29.50 101.60
CA ARG A 24 8.98 -30.31 102.72
C ARG A 24 7.94 -31.36 103.20
N ALA A 25 8.40 -32.32 104.04
CA ALA A 25 7.70 -33.17 105.05
C ALA A 25 7.48 -34.66 104.66
N LYS A 26 7.50 -35.69 105.55
CA LYS A 26 7.17 -35.80 107.00
C LYS A 26 7.69 -37.15 107.62
N ALA A 27 7.58 -37.30 108.95
CA ALA A 27 8.25 -38.25 109.89
C ALA A 27 7.41 -39.46 110.41
N SER A 28 8.03 -40.40 111.17
CA SER A 28 7.44 -41.12 112.34
C SER A 28 8.49 -41.87 113.23
N THR A 29 8.19 -42.01 114.54
CA THR A 29 8.94 -42.69 115.66
C THR A 29 7.96 -43.63 116.44
N PRO A 30 8.21 -44.18 117.66
CA PRO A 30 9.13 -45.21 118.27
C PRO A 30 8.36 -46.48 118.79
N PRO A 31 8.86 -47.32 119.75
CA PRO A 31 8.67 -47.07 121.22
C PRO A 31 9.80 -47.60 122.18
N ALA A 32 9.52 -47.58 123.50
CA ALA A 32 10.39 -47.45 124.68
C ALA A 32 10.50 -48.69 125.63
N ALA A 33 11.37 -48.63 126.65
CA ALA A 33 11.15 -48.91 128.12
C ALA A 33 12.40 -49.43 128.91
N ILE A 34 12.38 -49.26 130.24
CA ILE A 34 13.45 -49.11 131.28
C ILE A 34 13.42 -50.30 132.31
N PRO A 35 13.91 -50.29 133.61
CA PRO A 35 15.13 -49.83 134.36
C PRO A 35 15.67 -50.84 135.44
N ALA A 36 16.73 -50.49 136.22
CA ALA A 36 16.90 -50.68 137.71
C ALA A 36 18.31 -50.23 138.19
N GLN A 37 18.50 -49.15 138.97
CA GLN A 37 18.62 -49.02 140.45
C GLN A 37 19.82 -49.74 141.12
N THR A 38 20.61 -49.06 141.97
CA THR A 38 20.50 -49.03 143.48
C THR A 38 21.81 -48.50 144.14
N THR A 39 21.69 -47.38 144.88
CA THR A 39 22.29 -46.97 146.19
C THR A 39 23.81 -46.87 146.49
N ALA A 40 24.20 -45.72 147.07
CA ALA A 40 25.31 -45.54 148.03
C ALA A 40 24.94 -46.10 149.44
N PRO A 41 25.87 -46.18 150.42
CA PRO A 41 25.85 -45.16 151.48
C PRO A 41 27.18 -44.85 152.24
N GLU A 42 27.16 -43.66 152.86
CA GLU A 42 27.57 -43.28 154.23
C GLU A 42 28.98 -43.42 154.84
N ASN A 43 29.16 -42.55 155.84
CA ASN A 43 30.35 -41.99 156.48
C ASN A 43 30.21 -42.21 158.00
N ILE A 44 31.18 -42.79 158.72
CA ILE A 44 31.32 -42.68 160.20
C ILE A 44 32.80 -42.79 160.62
N ALA A 45 33.28 -41.80 161.38
CA ALA A 45 34.44 -41.83 162.28
C ALA A 45 33.93 -41.80 163.75
N PRO A 46 34.74 -41.72 164.83
CA PRO A 46 36.03 -42.32 165.23
C PRO A 46 35.94 -42.93 166.68
N LEU A 47 37.10 -43.15 167.35
CA LEU A 47 37.38 -43.13 168.81
C LEU A 47 37.79 -44.44 169.50
N GLY A 48 38.87 -44.38 170.28
CA GLY A 48 39.19 -45.35 171.34
C GLY A 48 40.70 -45.50 171.62
N VAL A 49 41.14 -45.09 172.82
CA VAL A 49 42.51 -44.81 173.28
C VAL A 49 42.83 -45.79 174.44
N TYR A 50 43.97 -46.52 174.35
CA TYR A 50 44.83 -47.15 175.41
C TYR A 50 44.23 -48.19 176.42
N PRO A 51 45.04 -48.95 177.20
CA PRO A 51 46.43 -49.42 177.02
C PRO A 51 46.66 -50.94 177.25
N GLU A 52 47.85 -51.39 176.79
CA GLU A 52 48.71 -52.48 177.30
C GLU A 52 48.18 -53.93 177.41
N ALA A 53 48.63 -54.77 176.46
CA ALA A 53 49.58 -55.88 176.66
C ALA A 53 49.22 -57.13 175.83
N ASP A 54 49.91 -57.39 174.69
CA ASP A 54 50.58 -58.67 174.37
C ASP A 54 51.18 -58.67 172.93
N PRO A 55 52.43 -59.13 172.70
CA PRO A 55 53.22 -58.88 171.48
C PRO A 55 52.94 -59.78 170.25
N ILE A 56 51.84 -60.53 170.19
CA ILE A 56 51.58 -61.50 169.10
C ILE A 56 50.72 -60.90 167.96
N LEU A 57 50.00 -59.80 168.20
CA LEU A 57 49.10 -59.19 167.19
C LEU A 57 49.81 -58.28 166.18
N ALA A 58 50.99 -57.74 166.48
CA ALA A 58 51.77 -56.92 165.54
C ALA A 58 52.32 -57.76 164.36
N ASP A 59 52.81 -58.96 164.65
CA ASP A 59 53.37 -59.90 163.66
C ASP A 59 52.30 -60.51 162.73
N ALA A 60 51.03 -60.51 163.15
CA ALA A 60 49.90 -60.87 162.29
C ALA A 60 49.46 -59.71 161.39
N ALA A 61 49.56 -58.46 161.86
CA ALA A 61 49.26 -57.28 161.08
C ALA A 61 50.32 -57.01 160.00
N ASP A 62 51.60 -57.20 160.32
CA ASP A 62 52.71 -57.07 159.36
C ASP A 62 52.61 -58.12 158.25
N ARG A 63 52.32 -59.38 158.59
CA ARG A 63 52.08 -60.43 157.57
C ARG A 63 50.85 -60.16 156.69
N ALA A 64 49.81 -59.53 157.23
CA ALA A 64 48.65 -59.12 156.45
C ALA A 64 48.94 -57.94 155.53
N ALA A 65 49.87 -57.05 155.91
CA ALA A 65 50.38 -55.97 155.05
C ALA A 65 51.24 -56.55 153.93
N ASP A 66 52.18 -57.46 154.24
CA ASP A 66 53.04 -58.12 153.24
C ASP A 66 52.23 -58.89 152.19
N LEU A 67 51.18 -59.61 152.59
CA LEU A 67 50.29 -60.31 151.67
C LEU A 67 49.47 -59.34 150.80
N ARG A 68 49.10 -58.16 151.33
CA ARG A 68 48.41 -57.13 150.54
C ARG A 68 49.35 -56.50 149.53
N ASP A 69 50.60 -56.25 149.89
CA ASP A 69 51.60 -55.70 148.98
C ASP A 69 51.94 -56.72 147.88
N GLN A 70 52.10 -58.01 148.23
CA GLN A 70 52.23 -59.08 147.24
C GLN A 70 51.02 -59.19 146.32
N ALA A 71 49.80 -59.09 146.86
CA ALA A 71 48.58 -59.10 146.05
C ALA A 71 48.49 -57.85 145.15
N ALA A 72 48.91 -56.69 145.63
CA ALA A 72 48.96 -55.45 144.84
C ALA A 72 50.00 -55.56 143.71
N ASP A 73 51.17 -56.13 143.99
CA ASP A 73 52.22 -56.40 143.01
C ASP A 73 51.79 -57.42 141.96
N ASP A 74 51.09 -58.49 142.37
CA ASP A 74 50.55 -59.49 141.45
C ASP A 74 49.42 -58.90 140.58
N VAL A 75 48.55 -58.06 141.15
CA VAL A 75 47.53 -57.33 140.37
C VAL A 75 48.20 -56.37 139.38
N ALA A 76 49.23 -55.63 139.79
CA ALA A 76 49.97 -54.74 138.91
C ALA A 76 50.65 -55.51 137.77
N ARG A 77 51.22 -56.69 138.05
CA ARG A 77 51.83 -57.57 137.04
C ARG A 77 50.80 -58.11 136.06
N ILE A 78 49.65 -58.59 136.55
CA ILE A 78 48.55 -59.09 135.71
C ILE A 78 47.99 -57.97 134.82
N LEU A 79 47.88 -56.75 135.34
CA LEU A 79 47.46 -55.58 134.57
C LEU A 79 48.49 -55.23 133.50
N ALA A 80 49.79 -55.20 133.82
CA ALA A 80 50.84 -54.92 132.85
C ALA A 80 50.93 -56.01 131.75
N ASP A 81 50.80 -57.28 132.12
CA ASP A 81 50.73 -58.40 131.16
C ASP A 81 49.46 -58.31 130.31
N GLY A 82 48.33 -57.93 130.91
CA GLY A 82 47.06 -57.71 130.22
C GLY A 82 47.13 -56.56 129.21
N GLU A 83 47.74 -55.44 129.59
CA GLU A 83 47.99 -54.28 128.72
C GLU A 83 48.94 -54.64 127.57
N THR A 84 49.99 -55.42 127.85
CA THR A 84 50.93 -55.90 126.82
C THR A 84 50.20 -56.79 125.80
N ARG A 85 49.42 -57.77 126.26
CA ARG A 85 48.62 -58.64 125.37
C ARG A 85 47.57 -57.86 124.60
N ALA A 86 46.93 -56.86 125.21
CA ALA A 86 45.97 -56.00 124.53
C ALA A 86 46.65 -55.17 123.44
N ALA A 87 47.85 -54.64 123.71
CA ALA A 87 48.64 -53.91 122.72
C ALA A 87 49.09 -54.81 121.56
N GLU A 88 49.54 -56.04 121.84
CA GLU A 88 49.89 -57.04 120.81
C GLU A 88 48.69 -57.41 119.93
N LEU A 89 47.51 -57.63 120.52
CA LEU A 89 46.29 -57.91 119.77
C LEU A 89 45.86 -56.72 118.91
N LEU A 90 45.97 -55.50 119.43
CA LEU A 90 45.65 -54.28 118.67
C LEU A 90 46.63 -54.06 117.52
N ASP A 91 47.92 -54.33 117.72
CA ASP A 91 48.92 -54.23 116.66
C ASP A 91 48.69 -55.31 115.60
N GLY A 92 48.46 -56.56 116.00
CA GLY A 92 48.07 -57.65 115.11
C GLY A 92 46.83 -57.31 114.28
N ALA A 93 45.78 -56.77 114.92
CA ALA A 93 44.56 -56.33 114.24
C ALA A 93 44.80 -55.16 113.29
N ARG A 94 45.69 -54.21 113.62
CA ARG A 94 46.07 -53.10 112.74
C ARG A 94 46.84 -53.60 111.52
N THR A 95 47.78 -54.52 111.69
CA THR A 95 48.52 -55.14 110.59
C THR A 95 47.61 -55.93 109.68
N GLU A 96 46.68 -56.71 110.25
CA GLU A 96 45.69 -57.45 109.47
C GLU A 96 44.78 -56.48 108.68
N ALA A 97 44.25 -55.44 109.31
CA ALA A 97 43.44 -54.42 108.65
C ALA A 97 44.21 -53.68 107.53
N ALA A 98 45.50 -53.38 107.74
CA ALA A 98 46.36 -52.79 106.73
C ALA A 98 46.55 -53.73 105.55
N SER A 99 46.80 -55.02 105.80
CA SER A 99 46.96 -56.04 104.75
C SER A 99 45.68 -56.25 103.94
N ILE A 100 44.51 -56.24 104.58
CA ILE A 100 43.21 -56.33 103.89
C ILE A 100 42.98 -55.09 103.01
N THR A 101 43.32 -53.89 103.51
CA THR A 101 43.17 -52.65 102.75
C THR A 101 44.11 -52.62 101.53
N GLU A 102 45.35 -53.06 101.69
CA GLU A 102 46.32 -53.16 100.60
C GLU A 102 45.86 -54.17 99.54
N ALA A 103 45.43 -55.36 99.96
CA ALA A 103 44.86 -56.37 99.07
C ALA A 103 43.62 -55.86 98.33
N ALA A 104 42.70 -55.18 99.04
CA ALA A 104 41.50 -54.59 98.44
C ALA A 104 41.83 -53.48 97.43
N SER A 105 42.82 -52.63 97.71
CA SER A 105 43.25 -51.56 96.80
C SER A 105 43.96 -52.10 95.54
N THR A 106 44.72 -53.18 95.70
CA THR A 106 45.35 -53.91 94.59
C THR A 106 44.29 -54.56 93.71
N GLU A 107 43.30 -55.22 94.31
CA GLU A 107 42.18 -55.81 93.59
C GLU A 107 41.34 -54.75 92.87
N GLN A 108 41.03 -53.64 93.54
CA GLN A 108 40.32 -52.52 92.93
C GLN A 108 41.07 -51.97 91.72
N THR A 109 42.39 -51.81 91.80
CA THR A 109 43.22 -51.33 90.69
C THR A 109 43.18 -52.32 89.52
N ARG A 110 43.32 -53.62 89.81
CA ARG A 110 43.22 -54.70 88.81
C ARG A 110 41.88 -54.67 88.07
N ILE A 111 40.77 -54.53 88.79
CA ILE A 111 39.43 -54.46 88.19
C ILE A 111 39.30 -53.21 87.31
N LEU A 112 39.77 -52.05 87.78
CA LEU A 112 39.70 -50.80 87.01
C LEU A 112 40.54 -50.86 85.73
N ASP A 113 41.73 -51.45 85.78
CA ASP A 113 42.58 -51.61 84.59
C ASP A 113 42.00 -52.64 83.61
N GLY A 114 41.42 -53.74 84.11
CA GLY A 114 40.66 -54.68 83.29
C GLY A 114 39.47 -54.01 82.59
N ALA A 115 38.68 -53.23 83.33
CA ALA A 115 37.55 -52.49 82.76
C ALA A 115 37.98 -51.44 81.72
N ARG A 116 39.14 -50.80 81.90
CA ARG A 116 39.73 -49.89 80.90
C ARG A 116 40.15 -50.62 79.63
N GLN A 117 40.83 -51.76 79.76
CA GLN A 117 41.23 -52.58 78.61
C GLN A 117 40.02 -53.08 77.83
N ASP A 118 38.98 -53.55 78.51
CA ASP A 118 37.73 -53.98 77.87
C ASP A 118 37.06 -52.81 77.12
N ALA A 119 37.00 -51.62 77.74
CA ALA A 119 36.45 -50.43 77.11
C ALA A 119 37.24 -49.99 75.88
N ASP A 120 38.57 -50.06 75.92
CA ASP A 120 39.43 -49.73 74.78
C ASP A 120 39.32 -50.78 73.66
N GLN A 121 39.17 -52.06 74.01
CA GLN A 121 38.91 -53.12 73.04
C GLN A 121 37.55 -52.93 72.35
N ILE A 122 36.50 -52.61 73.11
CA ILE A 122 35.17 -52.31 72.57
C ILE A 122 35.26 -51.08 71.65
N ARG A 123 35.93 -50.01 72.07
CA ARG A 123 36.09 -48.79 71.25
C ARG A 123 36.82 -49.09 69.94
N THR A 124 37.86 -49.91 69.98
CA THR A 124 38.63 -50.30 68.79
C THR A 124 37.81 -51.18 67.85
N LYS A 125 37.07 -52.17 68.38
CA LYS A 125 36.15 -53.00 67.59
C LYS A 125 35.04 -52.17 66.96
N ALA A 126 34.46 -51.23 67.71
CA ALA A 126 33.43 -50.32 67.19
C ALA A 126 33.99 -49.40 66.10
N ALA A 127 35.19 -48.82 66.29
CA ALA A 127 35.82 -47.94 65.31
C ALA A 127 36.19 -48.69 64.01
N THR A 128 36.72 -49.90 64.13
CA THR A 128 37.08 -50.74 62.96
C THR A 128 35.85 -51.20 62.20
N THR A 129 34.78 -51.61 62.89
CA THR A 129 33.51 -51.96 62.25
C THR A 129 32.90 -50.76 61.54
N ALA A 130 32.84 -49.59 62.21
CA ALA A 130 32.31 -48.38 61.60
C ALA A 130 33.13 -47.91 60.38
N ALA A 131 34.46 -48.09 60.40
CA ALA A 131 35.30 -47.81 59.24
C ALA A 131 35.02 -48.77 58.08
N ALA A 132 34.89 -50.07 58.36
CA ALA A 132 34.56 -51.07 57.34
C ALA A 132 33.17 -50.83 56.72
N ASP A 133 32.17 -50.50 57.55
CA ASP A 133 30.82 -50.15 57.07
C ASP A 133 30.85 -48.89 56.20
N ALA A 134 31.63 -47.87 56.59
CA ALA A 134 31.78 -46.65 55.80
C ALA A 134 32.46 -46.90 54.44
N ASP A 135 33.50 -47.74 54.40
CA ASP A 135 34.17 -48.13 53.17
C ASP A 135 33.25 -48.95 52.26
N GLN A 136 32.44 -49.86 52.82
CA GLN A 136 31.45 -50.62 52.07
C GLN A 136 30.39 -49.70 51.45
N VAL A 137 29.82 -48.78 52.23
CA VAL A 137 28.84 -47.81 51.72
C VAL A 137 29.46 -46.95 50.61
N ARG A 138 30.73 -46.56 50.75
CA ARG A 138 31.43 -45.80 49.70
C ARG A 138 31.58 -46.60 48.42
N ALA A 139 32.00 -47.86 48.51
CA ALA A 139 32.14 -48.75 47.36
C ALA A 139 30.79 -49.01 46.67
N ASP A 140 29.73 -49.24 47.44
CA ASP A 140 28.38 -49.45 46.92
C ASP A 140 27.85 -48.20 46.19
N VAL A 141 28.11 -47.01 46.74
CA VAL A 141 27.76 -45.73 46.10
C VAL A 141 28.56 -45.53 44.82
N GLU A 142 29.86 -45.79 44.83
CA GLU A 142 30.73 -45.67 43.65
C GLU A 142 30.26 -46.59 42.51
N ALA A 143 30.03 -47.88 42.81
CA ALA A 143 29.49 -48.83 41.85
C ALA A 143 28.13 -48.38 41.27
N LYS A 144 27.26 -47.82 42.12
CA LYS A 144 25.94 -47.33 41.68
C LYS A 144 26.04 -46.07 40.82
N VAL A 145 26.99 -45.19 41.12
CA VAL A 145 27.29 -44.01 40.28
C VAL A 145 27.82 -44.45 38.92
N GLU A 146 28.75 -45.40 38.87
CA GLU A 146 29.27 -45.95 37.61
C GLU A 146 28.16 -46.59 36.76
N GLN A 147 27.28 -47.37 37.40
CA GLN A 147 26.13 -47.96 36.72
C GLN A 147 25.20 -46.89 36.13
N LEU A 148 24.83 -45.86 36.92
CA LEU A 148 23.98 -44.77 36.44
C LEU A 148 24.61 -43.99 35.29
N LEU A 149 25.93 -43.78 35.32
CA LEU A 149 26.65 -43.14 34.22
C LEU A 149 26.67 -44.01 32.95
N ALA A 150 26.83 -45.32 33.10
CA ALA A 150 26.76 -46.26 31.97
C ALA A 150 25.35 -46.32 31.37
N ASP A 151 24.32 -46.34 32.20
CA ASP A 151 22.91 -46.31 31.77
C ASP A 151 22.58 -45.01 31.04
N ALA A 152 22.95 -43.86 31.62
CA ALA A 152 22.75 -42.56 30.99
C ALA A 152 23.46 -42.42 29.64
N ARG A 153 24.68 -42.98 29.51
CA ARG A 153 25.39 -43.02 28.22
C ARG A 153 24.66 -43.88 27.18
N ARG A 154 24.20 -45.07 27.57
CA ARG A 154 23.43 -45.95 26.66
C ARG A 154 22.13 -45.32 26.18
N GLU A 155 21.42 -44.63 27.08
CA GLU A 155 20.22 -43.88 26.73
C GLU A 155 20.55 -42.73 25.76
N ALA A 156 21.61 -41.97 26.03
CA ALA A 156 22.06 -40.89 25.14
C ALA A 156 22.43 -41.41 23.74
N ASP A 157 23.17 -42.51 23.64
CA ASP A 157 23.54 -43.13 22.37
C ASP A 157 22.31 -43.62 21.59
N THR A 158 21.32 -44.18 22.30
CA THR A 158 20.05 -44.62 21.71
C THR A 158 19.24 -43.45 21.16
N VAL A 159 19.15 -42.35 21.92
CA VAL A 159 18.46 -41.13 21.50
C VAL A 159 19.15 -40.53 20.28
N THR A 160 20.48 -40.43 20.28
CA THR A 160 21.25 -39.91 19.14
C THR A 160 21.04 -40.78 17.90
N THR A 161 21.16 -42.10 18.02
CA THR A 161 20.97 -43.02 16.89
C THR A 161 19.56 -42.96 16.31
N THR A 162 18.55 -42.85 17.18
CA THR A 162 17.15 -42.71 16.78
C THR A 162 16.92 -41.37 16.07
N ALA A 163 17.48 -40.29 16.61
CA ALA A 163 17.36 -38.95 16.03
C ALA A 163 18.06 -38.86 14.67
N THR A 164 19.25 -39.45 14.52
CA THR A 164 19.96 -39.50 13.23
C THR A 164 19.19 -40.33 12.21
N GLY A 165 18.67 -41.50 12.61
CA GLY A 165 17.86 -42.34 11.71
C GLY A 165 16.57 -41.65 11.25
N ALA A 166 15.88 -40.94 12.15
CA ALA A 166 14.72 -40.14 11.80
C ALA A 166 15.07 -38.97 10.87
N ALA A 167 16.20 -38.30 11.10
CA ALA A 167 16.67 -37.22 10.23
C ALA A 167 17.01 -37.73 8.81
N ASP A 168 17.69 -38.87 8.70
CA ASP A 168 18.01 -39.50 7.42
C ASP A 168 16.75 -39.91 6.65
N GLN A 169 15.74 -40.43 7.36
CA GLN A 169 14.45 -40.77 6.76
C GLN A 169 13.73 -39.53 6.23
N VAL A 170 13.68 -38.44 6.99
CA VAL A 170 13.09 -37.16 6.55
C VAL A 170 13.82 -36.62 5.31
N LEU A 171 15.15 -36.71 5.28
CA LEU A 171 15.93 -36.28 4.11
C LEU A 171 15.65 -37.16 2.89
N ALA A 172 15.51 -38.48 3.06
CA ALA A 172 15.16 -39.40 1.98
C ALA A 172 13.75 -39.13 1.44
N ASP A 173 12.77 -38.89 2.32
CA ASP A 173 11.40 -38.53 1.95
C ASP A 173 11.35 -37.20 1.19
N ALA A 174 12.06 -36.18 1.68
CA ALA A 174 12.14 -34.88 1.02
C ALA A 174 12.77 -34.98 -0.38
N ARG A 175 13.81 -35.81 -0.55
CA ARG A 175 14.43 -36.06 -1.87
C ARG A 175 13.46 -36.74 -2.83
N ARG A 176 12.75 -37.78 -2.39
CA ARG A 176 11.74 -38.46 -3.22
C ARG A 176 10.63 -37.50 -3.66
N GLN A 177 10.12 -36.67 -2.74
CA GLN A 177 9.12 -35.66 -3.06
C GLN A 177 9.66 -34.61 -4.05
N ALA A 178 10.91 -34.19 -3.93
CA ALA A 178 11.53 -33.28 -4.88
C ALA A 178 11.68 -33.90 -6.28
N GLU A 179 12.07 -35.18 -6.36
CA GLU A 179 12.15 -35.95 -7.62
C GLU A 179 10.76 -36.12 -8.26
N GLU A 180 9.73 -36.41 -7.48
CA GLU A 180 8.35 -36.52 -7.97
C GLU A 180 7.81 -35.18 -8.50
N VAL A 181 8.06 -34.08 -7.78
CA VAL A 181 7.66 -32.74 -8.23
C VAL A 181 8.40 -32.34 -9.51
N THR A 182 9.70 -32.62 -9.61
CA THR A 182 10.48 -32.27 -10.80
C THR A 182 10.08 -33.10 -12.02
N THR A 183 9.85 -34.40 -11.86
CA THR A 183 9.36 -35.27 -12.95
C THR A 183 7.95 -34.88 -13.41
N THR A 184 7.05 -34.59 -12.48
CA THR A 184 5.69 -34.12 -12.80
C THR A 184 5.70 -32.76 -13.50
N ALA A 185 6.52 -31.83 -13.01
CA ALA A 185 6.66 -30.51 -13.63
C ALA A 185 7.26 -30.60 -15.05
N ALA A 186 8.21 -31.51 -15.27
CA ALA A 186 8.78 -31.77 -16.60
C ALA A 186 7.72 -32.33 -17.56
N ALA A 187 6.96 -33.34 -17.11
CA ALA A 187 5.87 -33.93 -17.91
C ALA A 187 4.81 -32.89 -18.30
N LYS A 188 4.40 -32.01 -17.37
CA LYS A 188 3.47 -30.94 -17.71
C LYS A 188 4.08 -29.91 -18.66
N ALA A 189 5.35 -29.56 -18.47
CA ALA A 189 6.03 -28.65 -19.38
C ALA A 189 6.08 -29.20 -20.81
N ASP A 190 6.24 -30.52 -20.98
CA ASP A 190 6.17 -31.19 -22.29
C ASP A 190 4.74 -31.21 -22.86
N GLU A 191 3.72 -31.44 -22.02
CA GLU A 191 2.30 -31.38 -22.42
C GLU A 191 1.93 -29.98 -22.92
N VAL A 192 2.23 -28.94 -22.15
CA VAL A 192 1.96 -27.54 -22.52
C VAL A 192 2.72 -27.15 -23.79
N ARG A 193 3.97 -27.61 -23.96
CA ARG A 193 4.72 -27.39 -25.21
C ARG A 193 4.04 -28.05 -26.41
N THR A 194 3.48 -29.24 -26.23
CA THR A 194 2.76 -29.97 -27.28
C THR A 194 1.44 -29.28 -27.63
N GLU A 195 0.66 -28.88 -26.63
CA GLU A 195 -0.59 -28.12 -26.82
C GLU A 195 -0.34 -26.78 -27.51
N ALA A 196 0.69 -26.04 -27.08
CA ALA A 196 1.07 -24.78 -27.70
C ALA A 196 1.51 -24.98 -29.17
N ALA A 197 2.26 -26.04 -29.47
CA ALA A 197 2.66 -26.37 -30.84
C ALA A 197 1.45 -26.73 -31.72
N GLN A 198 0.47 -27.48 -31.19
CA GLN A 198 -0.76 -27.81 -31.89
C GLN A 198 -1.64 -26.57 -32.13
N ALA A 199 -1.77 -25.69 -31.13
CA ALA A 199 -2.50 -24.44 -31.26
C ALA A 199 -1.85 -23.53 -32.30
N ALA A 200 -0.52 -23.42 -32.31
CA ALA A 200 0.22 -22.67 -33.32
C ALA A 200 0.07 -23.26 -34.73
N ALA A 201 0.10 -24.59 -34.87
CA ALA A 201 -0.15 -25.24 -36.17
C ALA A 201 -1.57 -24.96 -36.67
N LYS A 202 -2.57 -24.99 -35.78
CA LYS A 202 -3.95 -24.68 -36.12
C LYS A 202 -4.12 -23.22 -36.55
N THR A 203 -3.55 -22.26 -35.83
CA THR A 203 -3.67 -20.83 -36.19
C THR A 203 -3.01 -20.53 -37.53
N VAL A 204 -1.89 -21.19 -37.85
CA VAL A 204 -1.25 -21.09 -39.18
C VAL A 204 -2.17 -21.67 -40.25
N ALA A 205 -2.76 -22.85 -40.04
CA ALA A 205 -3.69 -23.45 -40.99
C ALA A 205 -4.96 -22.57 -41.22
N ASP A 206 -5.54 -22.02 -40.15
CA ASP A 206 -6.69 -21.12 -40.23
C ASP A 206 -6.34 -19.82 -40.98
N ALA A 207 -5.13 -19.28 -40.76
CA ALA A 207 -4.63 -18.12 -41.49
C ALA A 207 -4.40 -18.40 -42.98
N GLU A 208 -3.87 -19.58 -43.33
CA GLU A 208 -3.70 -20.01 -44.72
C GLU A 208 -5.04 -20.23 -45.43
N ALA A 209 -6.03 -20.81 -44.74
CA ALA A 209 -7.39 -20.95 -45.25
C ALA A 209 -8.03 -19.58 -45.52
N THR A 210 -7.94 -18.65 -44.55
CA THR A 210 -8.46 -17.29 -44.69
C THR A 210 -7.77 -16.53 -45.84
N ARG A 211 -6.44 -16.66 -45.97
CA ARG A 211 -5.69 -16.08 -47.08
C ARG A 211 -6.18 -16.60 -48.43
N THR A 212 -6.42 -17.91 -48.54
CA THR A 212 -6.89 -18.54 -49.77
C THR A 212 -8.29 -18.04 -50.13
N GLU A 213 -9.18 -17.92 -49.16
CA GLU A 213 -10.53 -17.37 -49.37
C GLU A 213 -10.51 -15.90 -49.81
N LEU A 214 -9.67 -15.07 -49.17
CA LEU A 214 -9.49 -13.67 -49.54
C LEU A 214 -8.98 -13.53 -50.98
N LEU A 215 -7.99 -14.33 -51.38
CA LEU A 215 -7.49 -14.34 -52.75
C LEU A 215 -8.59 -14.74 -53.75
N ALA A 216 -9.34 -15.80 -53.45
CA ALA A 216 -10.45 -16.23 -54.29
C ALA A 216 -11.56 -15.16 -54.39
N SER A 217 -11.84 -14.42 -53.31
CA SER A 217 -12.80 -13.32 -53.30
C SER A 217 -12.32 -12.11 -54.12
N ALA A 218 -11.02 -11.80 -54.04
CA ALA A 218 -10.39 -10.73 -54.80
C ALA A 218 -10.38 -11.06 -56.30
N GLU A 219 -10.09 -12.31 -56.68
CA GLU A 219 -10.17 -12.78 -58.06
C GLU A 219 -11.59 -12.70 -58.64
N ARG A 220 -12.60 -13.12 -57.86
CA ARG A 220 -14.02 -12.96 -58.23
C ARG A 220 -14.38 -11.50 -58.46
N THR A 221 -14.02 -10.63 -57.53
CA THR A 221 -14.27 -9.17 -57.64
C THR A 221 -13.58 -8.57 -58.87
N ALA A 222 -12.33 -8.98 -59.14
CA ALA A 222 -11.58 -8.53 -60.31
C ALA A 222 -12.20 -9.03 -61.62
N ALA A 223 -12.70 -10.27 -61.65
CA ALA A 223 -13.39 -10.84 -62.81
C ALA A 223 -14.74 -10.14 -63.07
N GLU A 224 -15.53 -9.87 -62.02
CA GLU A 224 -16.77 -9.09 -62.12
C GLU A 224 -16.52 -7.68 -62.63
N THR A 225 -15.50 -7.00 -62.09
CA THR A 225 -15.13 -5.63 -62.50
C THR A 225 -14.71 -5.60 -63.96
N ARG A 226 -13.90 -6.57 -64.41
CA ARG A 226 -13.54 -6.71 -65.83
C ARG A 226 -14.76 -6.93 -66.71
N THR A 227 -15.68 -7.81 -66.28
CA THR A 227 -16.90 -8.11 -67.04
C THR A 227 -17.81 -6.88 -67.15
N ARG A 228 -18.03 -6.14 -66.05
CA ARG A 228 -18.79 -4.88 -66.08
C ARG A 228 -18.13 -3.85 -66.99
N ALA A 229 -16.82 -3.66 -66.88
CA ALA A 229 -16.09 -2.72 -67.73
C ALA A 229 -16.18 -3.09 -69.22
N THR A 230 -16.12 -4.38 -69.58
CA THR A 230 -16.33 -4.82 -70.97
C THR A 230 -17.75 -4.56 -71.45
N THR A 231 -18.77 -4.85 -70.63
CA THR A 231 -20.17 -4.58 -70.97
C THR A 231 -20.43 -3.07 -71.13
N ASP A 232 -19.92 -2.24 -70.23
CA ASP A 232 -20.06 -0.78 -70.32
C ASP A 232 -19.37 -0.23 -71.59
N ALA A 233 -18.21 -0.77 -71.94
CA ALA A 233 -17.50 -0.40 -73.17
C ALA A 233 -18.29 -0.81 -74.43
N GLU A 234 -18.88 -2.00 -74.46
CA GLU A 234 -19.73 -2.46 -75.56
C GLU A 234 -20.98 -1.57 -75.71
N GLN A 235 -21.65 -1.24 -74.60
CA GLN A 235 -22.80 -0.33 -74.62
C GLN A 235 -22.44 1.09 -75.08
N LEU A 236 -21.25 1.59 -74.73
CA LEU A 236 -20.77 2.88 -75.22
C LEU A 236 -20.49 2.84 -76.72
N LEU A 237 -19.88 1.75 -77.22
CA LEU A 237 -19.63 1.56 -78.64
C LEU A 237 -20.93 1.43 -79.43
N GLU A 238 -21.94 0.73 -78.90
CA GLU A 238 -23.26 0.63 -79.51
C GLU A 238 -23.96 1.99 -79.58
N ARG A 239 -24.01 2.74 -78.46
CA ARG A 239 -24.54 4.11 -78.44
C ARG A 239 -23.84 5.03 -79.44
N ALA A 240 -22.51 4.96 -79.54
CA ALA A 240 -21.74 5.74 -80.50
C ALA A 240 -22.05 5.34 -81.96
N ARG A 241 -22.28 4.05 -82.24
CA ARG A 241 -22.71 3.58 -83.56
C ARG A 241 -24.11 4.06 -83.91
N ASP A 242 -25.04 4.02 -82.95
CA ASP A 242 -26.42 4.50 -83.15
C ASP A 242 -26.47 6.02 -83.37
N GLU A 243 -25.66 6.79 -82.64
CA GLU A 243 -25.48 8.23 -82.86
C GLU A 243 -24.87 8.51 -84.23
N ALA A 244 -23.82 7.77 -84.63
CA ALA A 244 -23.23 7.88 -85.95
C ALA A 244 -24.25 7.51 -87.06
N GLY A 245 -25.09 6.50 -86.84
CA GLY A 245 -26.19 6.12 -87.73
C GLY A 245 -27.20 7.24 -87.91
N ARG A 246 -27.71 7.79 -86.79
CA ARG A 246 -28.63 8.95 -86.80
C ARG A 246 -28.02 10.17 -87.47
N MET A 247 -26.74 10.44 -87.25
CA MET A 247 -26.04 11.56 -87.89
C MET A 247 -25.92 11.36 -89.40
N ARG A 248 -25.62 10.13 -89.86
CA ARG A 248 -25.60 9.80 -91.29
C ARG A 248 -26.98 9.94 -91.92
N GLU A 249 -28.01 9.39 -91.30
CA GLU A 249 -29.39 9.50 -91.80
C GLU A 249 -29.86 10.96 -91.88
N SER A 250 -29.54 11.77 -90.86
CA SER A 250 -29.80 13.21 -90.90
C SER A 250 -29.03 13.92 -92.01
N ALA A 251 -27.74 13.61 -92.19
CA ALA A 251 -26.92 14.17 -93.26
C ALA A 251 -27.42 13.75 -94.66
N ASP A 252 -27.83 12.50 -94.83
CA ASP A 252 -28.42 11.98 -96.07
C ASP A 252 -29.77 12.65 -96.35
N GLY A 253 -30.59 12.86 -95.33
CA GLY A 253 -31.84 13.62 -95.41
C GLY A 253 -31.59 15.08 -95.82
N GLN A 254 -30.59 15.75 -95.22
CA GLN A 254 -30.18 17.10 -95.62
C GLN A 254 -29.64 17.13 -97.04
N ALA A 255 -28.81 16.17 -97.44
CA ALA A 255 -28.28 16.06 -98.80
C ALA A 255 -29.40 15.80 -99.83
N ALA A 256 -30.40 15.00 -99.49
CA ALA A 256 -31.59 14.81 -100.32
C ALA A 256 -32.42 16.10 -100.42
N GLN A 257 -32.60 16.84 -99.33
CA GLN A 257 -33.29 18.12 -99.33
C GLN A 257 -32.56 19.18 -100.17
N VAL A 258 -31.23 19.25 -100.08
CA VAL A 258 -30.40 20.13 -100.91
C VAL A 258 -30.50 19.73 -102.39
N ARG A 259 -30.44 18.43 -102.71
CA ARG A 259 -30.63 17.93 -104.09
C ARG A 259 -32.01 18.28 -104.64
N ALA A 260 -33.08 18.04 -103.89
CA ALA A 260 -34.44 18.40 -104.29
C ALA A 260 -34.60 19.93 -104.46
N GLY A 261 -33.98 20.73 -103.57
CA GLY A 261 -33.92 22.18 -103.70
C GLY A 261 -33.17 22.62 -104.96
N ALA A 262 -32.02 22.02 -105.24
CA ALA A 262 -31.22 22.27 -106.44
C ALA A 262 -31.96 21.86 -107.72
N GLU A 263 -32.67 20.73 -107.73
CA GLU A 263 -33.50 20.28 -108.85
C GLU A 263 -34.67 21.23 -109.09
N LYS A 264 -35.31 21.74 -108.02
CA LYS A 264 -36.37 22.74 -108.12
C LYS A 264 -35.84 24.07 -108.68
N VAL A 265 -34.68 24.52 -108.23
CA VAL A 265 -34.01 25.71 -108.79
C VAL A 265 -33.61 25.48 -110.24
N ALA A 266 -33.08 24.31 -110.59
CA ALA A 266 -32.72 23.96 -111.96
C ALA A 266 -33.96 23.88 -112.88
N ALA A 267 -35.08 23.36 -112.39
CA ALA A 267 -36.35 23.36 -113.12
C ALA A 267 -36.88 24.80 -113.31
N GLY A 268 -36.79 25.64 -112.28
CA GLY A 268 -37.12 27.07 -112.38
C GLY A 268 -36.26 27.79 -113.40
N LEU A 269 -34.94 27.60 -113.35
CA LEU A 269 -33.99 28.18 -114.31
C LEU A 269 -34.23 27.68 -115.74
N ARG A 270 -34.61 26.41 -115.94
CA ARG A 270 -34.99 25.90 -117.26
C ARG A 270 -36.27 26.56 -117.76
N GLN A 271 -37.28 26.70 -116.90
CA GLN A 271 -38.52 27.40 -117.25
C GLN A 271 -38.27 28.88 -117.56
N ASP A 272 -37.39 29.54 -116.81
CA ASP A 272 -37.01 30.92 -117.04
C ASP A 272 -36.15 31.06 -118.31
N ALA A 273 -35.29 30.08 -118.62
CA ALA A 273 -34.55 30.03 -119.87
C ALA A 273 -35.47 29.77 -121.08
N ASP A 274 -36.46 28.90 -120.96
CA ASP A 274 -37.47 28.66 -121.99
C ASP A 274 -38.32 29.93 -122.22
N ARG A 275 -38.73 30.60 -121.14
CA ARG A 275 -39.43 31.90 -121.23
C ARG A 275 -38.54 32.95 -121.86
N ALA A 276 -37.27 33.04 -121.49
CA ALA A 276 -36.30 33.95 -122.10
C ALA A 276 -36.02 33.61 -123.57
N LEU A 277 -36.08 32.34 -123.97
CA LEU A 277 -35.93 31.91 -125.37
C LEU A 277 -37.17 32.27 -126.19
N ASP A 278 -38.37 32.15 -125.64
CA ASP A 278 -39.60 32.58 -126.30
C ASP A 278 -39.71 34.11 -126.36
N ASP A 279 -39.31 34.82 -125.29
CA ASP A 279 -39.17 36.27 -125.29
C ASP A 279 -38.12 36.70 -126.32
N ALA A 280 -36.96 36.01 -126.38
CA ALA A 280 -35.92 36.29 -127.38
C ALA A 280 -36.36 35.96 -128.81
N ARG A 281 -37.20 34.95 -129.04
CA ARG A 281 -37.82 34.69 -130.36
C ARG A 281 -38.77 35.80 -130.76
N THR A 282 -39.62 36.23 -129.83
CA THR A 282 -40.53 37.36 -130.01
C THR A 282 -39.74 38.63 -130.31
N SER A 283 -38.72 38.93 -129.50
CA SER A 283 -37.81 40.07 -129.71
C SER A 283 -36.96 39.91 -130.97
N ALA A 284 -36.63 38.71 -131.44
CA ALA A 284 -35.91 38.49 -132.71
C ALA A 284 -36.83 38.68 -133.93
N GLU A 285 -38.12 38.41 -133.81
CA GLU A 285 -39.13 38.76 -134.81
C GLU A 285 -39.35 40.29 -134.84
N GLU A 286 -39.38 40.95 -133.68
CA GLU A 286 -39.39 42.40 -133.56
C GLU A 286 -38.08 43.05 -134.04
N LEU A 287 -36.91 42.44 -133.77
CA LEU A 287 -35.62 42.91 -134.27
C LEU A 287 -35.50 42.73 -135.77
N ARG A 288 -36.07 41.67 -136.38
CA ARG A 288 -36.13 41.56 -137.85
C ARG A 288 -36.99 42.66 -138.46
N ALA A 289 -38.07 43.07 -137.79
CA ALA A 289 -38.89 44.21 -138.20
C ALA A 289 -38.25 45.59 -137.91
N ALA A 290 -37.33 45.68 -136.94
CA ALA A 290 -36.62 46.90 -136.54
C ALA A 290 -35.28 47.08 -137.29
N VAL A 291 -34.55 46.00 -137.60
CA VAL A 291 -33.29 46.02 -138.37
C VAL A 291 -33.54 46.51 -139.81
N ASP A 292 -34.71 46.21 -140.39
CA ASP A 292 -35.15 46.82 -141.66
C ASP A 292 -35.37 48.35 -141.54
N LYS A 293 -35.56 48.89 -140.32
CA LYS A 293 -35.71 50.33 -140.05
C LYS A 293 -34.43 51.02 -139.54
N ASP A 294 -33.51 50.27 -138.94
CA ASP A 294 -32.29 50.81 -138.31
C ASP A 294 -31.02 50.69 -139.18
N VAL A 295 -31.01 49.88 -140.25
CA VAL A 295 -29.98 49.96 -141.32
C VAL A 295 -29.98 51.37 -141.96
N THR A 296 -31.10 52.08 -141.93
CA THR A 296 -31.22 53.48 -142.38
C THR A 296 -30.76 54.52 -141.35
N ARG A 297 -30.63 54.18 -140.06
CA ARG A 297 -30.36 55.16 -138.97
C ARG A 297 -28.94 55.03 -138.38
N LEU A 298 -28.31 53.85 -138.46
CA LEU A 298 -26.97 53.57 -137.92
C LEU A 298 -25.78 54.09 -138.75
N ARG A 299 -26.02 54.94 -139.76
CA ARG A 299 -24.95 55.73 -140.40
C ARG A 299 -24.64 57.06 -139.70
N GLU A 300 -25.44 57.51 -138.72
CA GLU A 300 -25.32 58.85 -138.14
C GLU A 300 -24.77 58.94 -136.71
N GLN A 301 -24.55 57.82 -136.01
CA GLN A 301 -24.31 57.86 -134.54
C GLN A 301 -23.10 57.04 -134.09
N ALA A 302 -21.97 57.22 -134.80
CA ALA A 302 -20.72 56.52 -134.54
C ALA A 302 -19.59 57.39 -133.95
N GLU A 303 -19.87 58.57 -133.37
CA GLU A 303 -18.79 59.51 -133.00
C GLU A 303 -18.78 60.06 -131.56
N ALA A 304 -19.55 59.56 -130.60
CA ALA A 304 -19.67 60.25 -129.30
C ALA A 304 -18.79 59.75 -128.11
N ASP A 305 -18.79 58.48 -127.70
CA ASP A 305 -18.56 58.25 -126.24
C ASP A 305 -17.34 57.38 -125.87
N ALA A 306 -16.15 57.84 -126.25
CA ALA A 306 -14.87 57.26 -125.85
C ALA A 306 -14.04 58.10 -124.85
N LYS A 307 -14.66 58.89 -123.93
CA LYS A 307 -13.89 59.86 -123.10
C LYS A 307 -13.98 59.80 -121.57
N THR A 308 -14.79 58.95 -120.94
CA THR A 308 -15.01 59.08 -119.47
C THR A 308 -14.84 57.76 -118.71
N ALA A 309 -13.63 57.20 -118.71
CA ALA A 309 -13.34 56.01 -117.90
C ALA A 309 -11.91 55.93 -117.33
N ARG A 310 -11.23 57.08 -117.09
CA ARG A 310 -9.82 57.09 -116.62
C ARG A 310 -9.49 57.95 -115.39
N GLU A 311 -10.44 58.31 -114.52
CA GLU A 311 -10.15 59.20 -113.38
C GLU A 311 -10.56 58.71 -111.97
N ALA A 312 -10.48 57.42 -111.66
CA ALA A 312 -10.75 56.97 -110.28
C ALA A 312 -9.74 55.95 -109.73
N ALA A 313 -8.46 56.23 -109.93
CA ALA A 313 -7.40 55.69 -109.09
C ALA A 313 -7.33 56.45 -107.75
N ALA A 314 -6.99 55.69 -106.69
CA ALA A 314 -6.31 56.12 -105.47
C ALA A 314 -7.14 56.74 -104.32
N LYS A 315 -7.59 55.86 -103.40
CA LYS A 315 -7.55 56.17 -101.96
C LYS A 315 -7.42 54.91 -101.09
N ALA A 316 -6.37 54.92 -100.25
CA ALA A 316 -6.20 54.19 -98.99
C ALA A 316 -5.68 52.73 -98.97
N THR A 317 -4.38 52.58 -99.22
CA THR A 317 -3.54 51.57 -98.55
C THR A 317 -2.42 52.28 -97.78
N ALA A 318 -2.62 52.59 -96.50
CA ALA A 318 -1.53 53.10 -95.63
C ALA A 318 -1.79 53.09 -94.09
N ASP A 319 -2.65 52.23 -93.53
CA ASP A 319 -2.80 52.11 -92.05
C ASP A 319 -2.13 50.84 -91.50
N GLN A 320 -0.83 50.70 -91.72
CA GLN A 320 0.05 49.73 -91.04
C GLN A 320 1.17 50.44 -90.28
N ALA A 321 0.80 51.25 -89.28
CA ALA A 321 1.74 51.86 -88.34
C ALA A 321 1.19 51.91 -86.89
N ALA A 322 0.49 50.85 -86.46
CA ALA A 322 -0.02 50.70 -85.09
C ALA A 322 0.33 49.32 -84.49
N ALA A 323 1.50 48.78 -84.80
CA ALA A 323 1.96 47.46 -84.32
C ALA A 323 3.39 47.49 -83.76
N ALA A 324 3.78 48.59 -83.09
CA ALA A 324 5.11 48.71 -82.47
C ALA A 324 5.09 49.16 -80.98
N GLN A 325 3.92 49.33 -80.36
CA GLN A 325 3.78 49.66 -78.92
C GLN A 325 3.28 48.45 -78.10
N ALA A 326 3.93 47.30 -78.22
CA ALA A 326 3.55 46.09 -77.48
C ALA A 326 4.73 45.33 -76.83
N ARG A 327 5.88 45.98 -76.58
CA ARG A 327 7.05 45.31 -75.97
C ARG A 327 7.79 46.12 -74.90
N ALA A 328 7.08 46.94 -74.12
CA ALA A 328 7.69 47.72 -73.03
C ALA A 328 6.98 47.58 -71.66
N GLU A 329 6.09 46.60 -71.46
CA GLU A 329 5.42 46.34 -70.17
C GLU A 329 5.76 44.95 -69.61
N GLY A 330 7.04 44.57 -69.65
CA GLY A 330 7.54 43.28 -69.15
C GLY A 330 8.16 43.31 -67.74
N GLU A 331 8.46 44.48 -67.16
CA GLU A 331 9.31 44.56 -65.95
C GLU A 331 8.60 45.04 -64.68
N ARG A 332 7.27 45.25 -64.69
CA ARG A 332 6.52 45.73 -63.50
C ARG A 332 5.92 44.63 -62.61
N VAL A 333 6.31 43.37 -62.74
CA VAL A 333 5.74 42.26 -61.94
C VAL A 333 6.82 41.39 -61.28
N LEU A 334 7.90 41.99 -60.78
CA LEU A 334 8.87 41.27 -59.93
C LEU A 334 9.15 41.91 -58.55
N GLU A 335 8.53 43.04 -58.21
CA GLU A 335 8.69 43.66 -56.87
C GLU A 335 7.54 43.35 -55.89
N ALA A 336 6.48 42.66 -56.34
CA ALA A 336 5.33 42.31 -55.49
C ALA A 336 5.46 40.97 -54.73
N ALA A 337 6.68 40.40 -54.65
CA ALA A 337 6.91 39.06 -54.08
C ALA A 337 7.63 39.02 -52.71
N THR A 338 8.03 40.16 -52.13
CA THR A 338 8.83 40.19 -50.88
C THR A 338 8.12 40.80 -49.66
N GLN A 339 6.82 41.10 -49.74
CA GLN A 339 6.06 41.62 -48.59
C GLN A 339 5.13 40.62 -47.88
N ARG A 340 5.06 39.35 -48.30
CA ARG A 340 4.14 38.36 -47.70
C ARG A 340 4.74 37.46 -46.61
N THR A 341 6.04 37.53 -46.34
CA THR A 341 6.72 36.66 -45.36
C THR A 341 6.90 37.29 -43.97
N VAL A 342 6.89 38.62 -43.84
CA VAL A 342 7.16 39.29 -42.55
C VAL A 342 5.91 39.46 -41.66
N GLN A 343 4.69 39.47 -42.23
CA GLN A 343 3.46 39.58 -41.42
C GLN A 343 3.02 38.28 -40.72
N ARG A 344 3.49 37.10 -41.17
CA ARG A 344 3.10 35.80 -40.55
C ARG A 344 3.87 35.48 -39.27
N ALA A 345 5.05 36.07 -39.05
CA ALA A 345 5.86 35.84 -37.85
C ALA A 345 5.30 36.60 -36.62
N ARG A 346 4.90 37.87 -36.79
CA ARG A 346 4.44 38.74 -35.69
C ARG A 346 3.12 38.29 -35.01
N ARG A 347 2.28 37.51 -35.72
CA ARG A 347 1.01 36.96 -35.19
C ARG A 347 1.19 35.72 -34.29
N ARG A 348 2.39 35.14 -34.20
CA ARG A 348 2.67 33.97 -33.35
C ARG A 348 3.14 34.36 -31.95
N GLU A 349 3.86 35.47 -31.80
CA GLU A 349 4.33 35.97 -30.49
C GLU A 349 3.18 36.49 -29.59
N ILE A 350 2.25 37.26 -30.16
CA ILE A 350 1.09 37.81 -29.40
C ILE A 350 0.18 36.70 -28.84
N ARG A 351 0.12 35.53 -29.50
CA ARG A 351 -0.64 34.37 -29.01
C ARG A 351 0.12 33.52 -27.98
N ALA A 352 1.44 33.64 -27.89
CA ALA A 352 2.24 32.97 -26.88
C ALA A 352 2.18 33.74 -25.55
N GLU A 353 2.28 35.08 -25.60
CA GLU A 353 2.26 35.96 -24.43
C GLU A 353 0.90 35.97 -23.72
N SER A 354 -0.20 35.98 -24.47
CA SER A 354 -1.56 35.90 -23.92
C SER A 354 -1.88 34.55 -23.24
N ARG A 355 -1.21 33.45 -23.63
CA ARG A 355 -1.35 32.14 -22.98
C ARG A 355 -0.50 32.02 -21.70
N ALA A 356 0.64 32.71 -21.64
CA ALA A 356 1.49 32.78 -20.45
C ALA A 356 0.83 33.62 -19.35
N ALA A 357 0.21 34.74 -19.70
CA ALA A 357 -0.50 35.61 -18.75
C ALA A 357 -1.71 34.92 -18.08
N ARG A 358 -2.44 34.07 -18.81
CA ARG A 358 -3.57 33.26 -18.28
C ARG A 358 -3.14 32.11 -17.37
N ARG A 359 -1.90 31.64 -17.44
CA ARG A 359 -1.36 30.60 -16.54
C ARG A 359 -0.94 31.19 -15.19
N LYS A 360 -0.40 32.41 -15.18
CA LYS A 360 0.04 33.10 -13.96
C LYS A 360 -1.13 33.44 -13.04
N THR A 361 -2.18 34.06 -13.59
CA THR A 361 -3.40 34.43 -12.84
C THR A 361 -4.19 33.23 -12.27
N ARG A 362 -4.02 32.03 -12.82
CA ARG A 362 -4.66 30.79 -12.31
C ARG A 362 -3.88 30.12 -11.17
N ASN A 363 -2.57 30.35 -11.10
CA ASN A 363 -1.73 29.80 -10.02
C ASN A 363 -1.81 30.66 -8.75
N ASP A 364 -2.00 31.97 -8.89
CA ASP A 364 -2.03 32.91 -7.75
C ASP A 364 -3.37 32.90 -6.98
N ALA A 365 -4.42 32.26 -7.53
CA ALA A 365 -5.77 32.23 -6.95
C ALA A 365 -6.11 30.94 -6.16
N ARG A 366 -5.12 30.18 -5.68
CA ARG A 366 -5.35 28.83 -5.10
C ARG A 366 -5.20 28.81 -3.57
N PRO A 367 -6.15 28.20 -2.82
CA PRO A 367 -6.01 28.05 -1.37
C PRO A 367 -4.83 27.14 -1.02
N ALA A 368 -4.05 27.56 -0.02
CA ALA A 368 -2.89 26.85 0.52
C ALA A 368 -3.32 25.47 1.09
N GLY A 369 -2.98 24.38 0.39
CA GLY A 369 -3.27 23.02 0.85
C GLY A 369 -3.43 21.95 -0.25
N GLY A 370 -3.47 22.34 -1.53
CA GLY A 370 -3.60 21.38 -2.63
C GLY A 370 -2.24 20.87 -3.16
N VAL A 371 -2.09 19.55 -3.26
CA VAL A 371 -0.94 18.88 -3.91
C VAL A 371 -0.64 19.52 -5.28
N PRO A 372 0.62 19.90 -5.58
CA PRO A 372 0.98 20.62 -6.80
C PRO A 372 0.44 19.96 -8.08
N PRO A 373 0.06 20.73 -9.11
CA PRO A 373 -0.22 20.18 -10.43
C PRO A 373 1.07 19.62 -11.02
N LEU A 374 0.97 18.45 -11.67
CA LEU A 374 2.10 17.81 -12.35
C LEU A 374 2.68 18.77 -13.39
N SER A 375 4.00 18.91 -13.43
CA SER A 375 4.68 19.69 -14.46
C SER A 375 4.40 19.10 -15.86
N GLY A 376 4.59 19.87 -16.93
CA GLY A 376 4.28 19.39 -18.29
C GLY A 376 5.07 18.13 -18.67
N GLN A 377 6.31 18.00 -18.16
CA GLN A 377 7.15 16.82 -18.35
C GLN A 377 6.71 15.64 -17.46
N GLU A 378 6.29 15.92 -16.22
CA GLU A 378 5.69 14.90 -15.36
C GLU A 378 4.36 14.37 -15.92
N LEU A 379 3.55 15.21 -16.55
CA LEU A 379 2.31 14.78 -17.20
C LEU A 379 2.61 13.82 -18.36
N VAL A 380 3.59 14.15 -19.20
CA VAL A 380 4.03 13.25 -20.30
C VAL A 380 4.58 11.95 -19.72
N GLY A 381 5.37 12.01 -18.66
CA GLY A 381 5.85 10.84 -17.94
C GLY A 381 4.71 9.98 -17.38
N VAL A 382 3.71 10.59 -16.75
CA VAL A 382 2.52 9.90 -16.22
C VAL A 382 1.71 9.27 -17.35
N VAL A 383 1.49 9.98 -18.46
CA VAL A 383 0.77 9.44 -19.63
C VAL A 383 1.53 8.27 -20.24
N ALA A 384 2.85 8.36 -20.38
CA ALA A 384 3.68 7.27 -20.88
C ALA A 384 3.65 6.05 -19.94
N ILE A 385 3.72 6.26 -18.62
CA ILE A 385 3.61 5.19 -17.62
C ILE A 385 2.22 4.54 -17.68
N VAL A 386 1.15 5.33 -17.80
CA VAL A 386 -0.22 4.82 -17.89
C VAL A 386 -0.41 4.00 -19.17
N LEU A 387 0.12 4.47 -20.31
CA LEU A 387 0.06 3.71 -21.56
C LEU A 387 0.86 2.40 -21.47
N ALA A 388 2.09 2.44 -20.96
CA ALA A 388 2.90 1.23 -20.77
C ALA A 388 2.24 0.24 -19.80
N ALA A 389 1.69 0.75 -18.68
CA ALA A 389 0.94 -0.05 -17.72
C ALA A 389 -0.31 -0.68 -18.37
N ALA A 390 -1.05 0.08 -19.18
CA ALA A 390 -2.20 -0.43 -19.91
C ALA A 390 -1.80 -1.56 -20.87
N THR A 391 -0.74 -1.38 -21.66
CA THR A 391 -0.26 -2.42 -22.60
C THR A 391 0.16 -3.69 -21.87
N VAL A 392 0.96 -3.58 -20.81
CA VAL A 392 1.42 -4.73 -20.02
C VAL A 392 0.26 -5.45 -19.35
N SER A 393 -0.73 -4.70 -18.88
CA SER A 393 -1.89 -5.26 -18.21
C SER A 393 -2.84 -5.95 -19.17
N THR A 394 -3.05 -5.40 -20.37
CA THR A 394 -3.81 -6.06 -21.43
C THR A 394 -3.15 -7.37 -21.84
N LEU A 395 -1.82 -7.40 -22.00
CA LEU A 395 -1.07 -8.63 -22.31
C LEU A 395 -1.13 -9.67 -21.18
N GLY A 396 -0.99 -9.22 -19.92
CA GLY A 396 -1.10 -10.09 -18.74
C GLY A 396 -2.51 -10.66 -18.57
N LEU A 397 -3.54 -9.85 -18.80
CA LEU A 397 -4.95 -10.26 -18.78
C LEU A 397 -5.25 -11.26 -19.89
N LEU A 398 -4.80 -11.03 -21.13
CA LEU A 398 -5.04 -11.96 -22.26
C LEU A 398 -4.41 -13.34 -22.00
N SER A 399 -3.18 -13.35 -21.45
CA SER A 399 -2.48 -14.58 -21.08
C SER A 399 -3.16 -15.30 -19.90
N SER A 400 -3.62 -14.55 -18.90
CA SER A 400 -4.32 -15.09 -17.73
C SER A 400 -5.71 -15.64 -18.08
N TYR A 401 -6.42 -14.97 -18.99
CA TYR A 401 -7.77 -15.30 -19.42
C TYR A 401 -7.85 -16.72 -20.00
N THR A 402 -6.99 -17.03 -20.97
CA THR A 402 -6.95 -18.36 -21.62
C THR A 402 -6.61 -19.48 -20.63
N ALA A 403 -5.72 -19.21 -19.67
CA ALA A 403 -5.30 -20.16 -18.65
C ALA A 403 -6.42 -20.45 -17.63
N LEU A 404 -7.15 -19.41 -17.20
CA LEU A 404 -8.29 -19.56 -16.29
C LEU A 404 -9.51 -20.18 -16.96
N GLU A 405 -9.79 -19.83 -18.21
CA GLU A 405 -10.88 -20.40 -19.00
C GLU A 405 -10.71 -21.92 -19.15
N THR A 406 -9.50 -22.38 -19.48
CA THR A 406 -9.19 -23.82 -19.62
C THR A 406 -9.36 -24.58 -18.30
N LYS A 407 -8.99 -23.97 -17.16
CA LYS A 407 -9.23 -24.57 -15.83
C LYS A 407 -10.70 -24.53 -15.43
N ALA A 408 -11.45 -23.50 -15.80
CA ALA A 408 -12.89 -23.41 -15.55
C ALA A 408 -13.68 -24.52 -16.28
N VAL A 409 -13.26 -24.89 -17.50
CA VAL A 409 -13.76 -26.08 -18.21
C VAL A 409 -13.53 -27.34 -17.37
N GLY A 410 -12.32 -27.52 -16.83
CA GLY A 410 -11.97 -28.65 -15.97
C GLY A 410 -12.76 -28.71 -14.65
N TRP A 411 -13.31 -27.58 -14.18
CA TRP A 411 -14.17 -27.51 -13.00
C TRP A 411 -15.67 -27.63 -13.31
N GLY A 412 -16.05 -27.86 -14.56
CA GLY A 412 -17.43 -28.09 -14.97
C GLY A 412 -18.29 -26.82 -15.06
N TRP A 413 -17.69 -25.65 -15.29
CA TRP A 413 -18.45 -24.42 -15.54
C TRP A 413 -19.14 -24.47 -16.91
N GLU A 414 -20.45 -24.22 -16.96
CA GLU A 414 -21.20 -24.14 -18.24
C GLU A 414 -20.75 -22.97 -19.12
N TRP A 415 -20.28 -21.88 -18.50
CA TRP A 415 -19.76 -20.69 -19.17
C TRP A 415 -18.34 -20.38 -18.66
N PRO A 416 -17.30 -21.07 -19.18
CA PRO A 416 -15.93 -20.97 -18.68
C PRO A 416 -15.35 -19.55 -18.69
N TRP A 417 -15.75 -18.73 -19.66
CA TRP A 417 -15.37 -17.33 -19.78
C TRP A 417 -15.89 -16.44 -18.63
N LEU A 418 -16.96 -16.86 -17.95
CA LEU A 418 -17.59 -16.05 -16.89
C LEU A 418 -16.68 -15.93 -15.66
N LEU A 419 -15.86 -16.94 -15.38
CA LEU A 419 -14.95 -16.95 -14.23
C LEU A 419 -13.89 -15.83 -14.32
N PRO A 420 -13.04 -15.74 -15.37
CA PRO A 420 -12.07 -14.65 -15.50
C PRO A 420 -12.75 -13.28 -15.66
N VAL A 421 -13.78 -13.16 -16.50
CA VAL A 421 -14.49 -11.89 -16.72
C VAL A 421 -15.15 -11.38 -15.45
N GLY A 422 -15.79 -12.26 -14.67
CA GLY A 422 -16.47 -11.89 -13.44
C GLY A 422 -15.51 -11.29 -12.41
N ILE A 423 -14.31 -11.88 -12.27
CA ILE A 423 -13.27 -11.40 -11.35
C ILE A 423 -12.71 -10.05 -11.84
N ASP A 424 -12.39 -9.94 -13.13
CA ASP A 424 -11.78 -8.74 -13.72
C ASP A 424 -12.73 -7.55 -13.78
N VAL A 425 -14.05 -7.77 -13.86
CA VAL A 425 -15.06 -6.71 -13.73
C VAL A 425 -15.32 -6.35 -12.27
N ALA A 426 -15.29 -7.34 -11.36
CA ALA A 426 -15.57 -7.12 -9.95
C ALA A 426 -14.50 -6.23 -9.27
N ILE A 427 -13.22 -6.42 -9.57
CA ILE A 427 -12.14 -5.65 -8.92
C ILE A 427 -12.28 -4.13 -9.19
N PRO A 428 -12.40 -3.64 -10.44
CA PRO A 428 -12.65 -2.22 -10.73
C PRO A 428 -14.00 -1.75 -10.21
N ALA A 429 -15.06 -2.57 -10.31
CA ALA A 429 -16.39 -2.18 -9.84
C ALA A 429 -16.42 -1.93 -8.32
N PHE A 430 -15.89 -2.86 -7.51
CA PHE A 430 -15.81 -2.70 -6.06
C PHE A 430 -14.80 -1.63 -5.65
N THR A 431 -13.70 -1.48 -6.38
CA THR A 431 -12.74 -0.38 -6.16
C THR A 431 -13.39 0.97 -6.43
N GLY A 432 -14.06 1.13 -7.57
CA GLY A 432 -14.83 2.33 -7.93
C GLY A 432 -15.92 2.64 -6.91
N ALA A 433 -16.71 1.63 -6.50
CA ALA A 433 -17.70 1.78 -5.44
C ALA A 433 -17.06 2.27 -4.13
N SER A 434 -15.90 1.73 -3.75
CA SER A 434 -15.16 2.17 -2.55
C SER A 434 -14.69 3.63 -2.66
N LEU A 435 -14.25 4.07 -3.84
CA LEU A 435 -13.84 5.45 -4.11
C LEU A 435 -15.04 6.41 -4.05
N VAL A 436 -16.18 6.00 -4.61
CA VAL A 436 -17.43 6.76 -4.53
C VAL A 436 -17.92 6.87 -3.09
N LEU A 437 -17.85 5.79 -2.30
CA LEU A 437 -18.19 5.79 -0.88
C LEU A 437 -17.28 6.74 -0.07
N ILE A 438 -15.98 6.75 -0.36
CA ILE A 438 -15.03 7.73 0.21
C ILE A 438 -15.46 9.15 -0.16
N ARG A 439 -15.84 9.38 -1.42
CA ARG A 439 -16.27 10.68 -1.92
C ARG A 439 -17.58 11.18 -1.31
N MET A 440 -18.49 10.27 -0.97
CA MET A 440 -19.75 10.55 -0.27
C MET A 440 -19.59 10.62 1.26
N GLY A 441 -18.39 10.35 1.78
CA GLY A 441 -18.10 10.38 3.21
C GLY A 441 -18.65 9.18 4.01
N MET A 442 -19.17 8.15 3.32
CA MET A 442 -19.73 6.92 3.91
C MET A 442 -18.75 5.75 3.77
N GLU A 443 -17.61 5.81 4.47
CA GLU A 443 -16.56 4.81 4.31
C GLU A 443 -16.92 3.46 4.97
N LEU A 444 -17.44 2.50 4.19
CA LEU A 444 -17.55 1.11 4.62
C LEU A 444 -16.17 0.45 4.64
N ARG A 445 -15.51 0.44 5.81
CA ARG A 445 -14.14 -0.10 5.94
C ARG A 445 -14.01 -1.57 5.53
N TRP A 446 -15.07 -2.37 5.63
CA TRP A 446 -15.05 -3.78 5.26
C TRP A 446 -15.01 -3.99 3.74
N ILE A 447 -15.63 -3.09 2.94
CA ILE A 447 -15.68 -3.23 1.48
C ILE A 447 -14.30 -3.17 0.84
N ARG A 448 -13.33 -2.54 1.52
CA ARG A 448 -11.92 -2.48 1.10
C ARG A 448 -11.23 -3.85 1.14
N TRP A 449 -11.82 -4.84 1.81
CA TRP A 449 -11.32 -6.22 1.80
C TRP A 449 -11.81 -7.00 0.60
N VAL A 450 -12.94 -6.61 -0.03
CA VAL A 450 -13.51 -7.33 -1.17
C VAL A 450 -12.55 -7.34 -2.38
N PRO A 451 -12.00 -6.20 -2.86
CA PRO A 451 -10.99 -6.22 -3.92
C PRO A 451 -9.72 -6.99 -3.55
N ARG A 452 -9.30 -6.96 -2.28
CA ARG A 452 -8.10 -7.69 -1.81
C ARG A 452 -8.33 -9.20 -1.77
N ALA A 453 -9.51 -9.63 -1.34
CA ALA A 453 -9.91 -11.03 -1.38
C ALA A 453 -10.05 -11.51 -2.83
N LEU A 454 -10.71 -10.73 -3.70
CA LEU A 454 -10.81 -11.02 -5.13
C LEU A 454 -9.43 -11.13 -5.76
N THR A 455 -8.52 -10.19 -5.48
CA THR A 455 -7.11 -10.25 -5.90
C THR A 455 -6.44 -11.55 -5.45
N ALA A 456 -6.57 -11.90 -4.17
CA ALA A 456 -5.96 -13.13 -3.63
C ALA A 456 -6.51 -14.37 -4.34
N VAL A 457 -7.82 -14.38 -4.65
CA VAL A 457 -8.45 -15.41 -5.47
C VAL A 457 -7.86 -15.41 -6.89
N THR A 458 -7.76 -14.26 -7.57
CA THR A 458 -7.15 -14.15 -8.92
C THR A 458 -5.73 -14.72 -8.94
N VAL A 459 -4.91 -14.37 -7.96
CA VAL A 459 -3.53 -14.83 -7.84
C VAL A 459 -3.47 -16.33 -7.56
N TYR A 460 -4.35 -16.85 -6.69
CA TYR A 460 -4.44 -18.28 -6.41
C TYR A 460 -4.87 -19.09 -7.63
N LEU A 461 -5.85 -18.60 -8.40
CA LEU A 461 -6.31 -19.23 -9.63
C LEU A 461 -5.19 -19.25 -10.69
N ASN A 462 -4.47 -18.14 -10.86
CA ASN A 462 -3.33 -18.06 -11.77
C ASN A 462 -2.13 -18.88 -11.31
N TRP A 463 -1.90 -18.97 -10.00
CA TRP A 463 -0.89 -19.85 -9.43
C TRP A 463 -1.19 -21.32 -9.74
N ASN A 464 -2.46 -21.73 -9.73
CA ASN A 464 -2.87 -23.10 -10.09
C ASN A 464 -3.04 -23.33 -11.60
N ALA A 465 -2.81 -22.31 -12.42
CA ALA A 465 -2.99 -22.41 -13.87
C ALA A 465 -1.84 -23.15 -14.57
N SER A 466 -0.69 -23.32 -13.92
CA SER A 466 0.46 -24.08 -14.45
C SER A 466 0.89 -25.16 -13.46
N ASP A 467 1.38 -26.31 -13.94
CA ASP A 467 1.89 -27.37 -13.06
C ASP A 467 3.42 -27.30 -12.83
N SER A 468 4.12 -26.41 -13.55
CA SER A 468 5.54 -26.12 -13.31
C SER A 468 5.74 -24.98 -12.31
N THR A 469 6.66 -25.09 -11.35
CA THR A 469 6.92 -24.06 -10.33
C THR A 469 7.26 -22.69 -10.92
N SER A 470 8.04 -22.65 -12.01
CA SER A 470 8.37 -21.42 -12.75
C SER A 470 7.15 -20.82 -13.46
N GLY A 471 6.29 -21.66 -14.05
CA GLY A 471 5.05 -21.22 -14.69
C GLY A 471 4.02 -20.68 -13.69
N ARG A 472 3.88 -21.32 -12.52
CA ARG A 472 3.04 -20.82 -11.42
C ARG A 472 3.46 -19.43 -10.99
N LEU A 473 4.77 -19.24 -10.83
CA LEU A 473 5.34 -17.95 -10.46
C LEU A 473 5.11 -16.89 -11.55
N GLY A 474 5.27 -17.27 -12.83
CA GLY A 474 5.09 -16.38 -13.98
C GLY A 474 3.64 -15.87 -14.12
N HIS A 475 2.65 -16.77 -14.12
CA HIS A 475 1.24 -16.38 -14.25
C HIS A 475 0.75 -15.59 -13.03
N ALA A 476 1.19 -15.95 -11.82
CA ALA A 476 0.89 -15.18 -10.62
C ALA A 476 1.56 -13.78 -10.62
N ALA A 477 2.81 -13.68 -11.10
CA ALA A 477 3.52 -12.41 -11.18
C ALA A 477 2.88 -11.44 -12.19
N LEU A 478 2.47 -11.95 -13.36
CA LEU A 478 1.79 -11.16 -14.39
C LEU A 478 0.46 -10.57 -13.88
N THR A 479 -0.32 -11.35 -13.13
CA THR A 479 -1.59 -10.86 -12.57
C THR A 479 -1.42 -9.94 -11.37
N LEU A 480 -0.41 -10.17 -10.53
CA LEU A 480 -0.03 -9.23 -9.46
C LEU A 480 0.36 -7.86 -10.02
N LEU A 481 1.02 -7.81 -11.18
CA LEU A 481 1.49 -6.56 -11.78
C LEU A 481 0.32 -5.61 -12.09
N TRP A 482 -0.73 -6.10 -12.76
CA TRP A 482 -1.94 -5.29 -13.03
C TRP A 482 -2.63 -4.85 -11.74
N VAL A 483 -2.75 -5.74 -10.76
CA VAL A 483 -3.38 -5.40 -9.48
C VAL A 483 -2.61 -4.29 -8.76
N ILE A 484 -1.28 -4.36 -8.74
CA ILE A 484 -0.43 -3.32 -8.18
C ILE A 484 -0.69 -1.98 -8.89
N PHE A 485 -0.78 -1.97 -10.22
CA PHE A 485 -1.14 -0.75 -10.97
C PHE A 485 -2.52 -0.21 -10.57
N SER A 486 -3.52 -1.08 -10.42
CA SER A 486 -4.88 -0.67 -10.01
C SER A 486 -4.92 -0.11 -8.57
N GLU A 487 -4.16 -0.70 -7.64
CA GLU A 487 -4.07 -0.24 -6.24
C GLU A 487 -3.33 1.11 -6.18
N ILE A 488 -2.28 1.31 -6.99
CA ILE A 488 -1.60 2.59 -7.13
C ILE A 488 -2.57 3.66 -7.65
N ALA A 489 -3.33 3.36 -8.70
CA ALA A 489 -4.31 4.30 -9.25
C ALA A 489 -5.40 4.66 -8.22
N SER A 490 -5.94 3.65 -7.53
CA SER A 490 -6.91 3.83 -6.44
C SER A 490 -6.34 4.66 -5.29
N HIS A 491 -5.08 4.42 -4.90
CA HIS A 491 -4.38 5.16 -3.86
C HIS A 491 -4.16 6.63 -4.24
N VAL A 492 -3.71 6.90 -5.45
CA VAL A 492 -3.52 8.26 -5.98
C VAL A 492 -4.85 9.01 -6.04
N TYR A 493 -5.92 8.36 -6.47
CA TYR A 493 -7.25 8.97 -6.52
C TYR A 493 -7.82 9.23 -5.11
N ALA A 494 -7.68 8.27 -4.20
CA ALA A 494 -8.12 8.40 -2.81
C ALA A 494 -7.34 9.46 -2.03
N THR A 495 -6.03 9.62 -2.27
CA THR A 495 -5.21 10.67 -1.65
C THR A 495 -5.57 12.06 -2.18
N ARG A 496 -5.82 12.20 -3.48
CA ARG A 496 -6.33 13.46 -4.07
C ARG A 496 -7.71 13.83 -3.51
N ILE A 497 -8.64 12.89 -3.41
CA ILE A 497 -9.95 13.15 -2.77
C ILE A 497 -9.80 13.43 -1.28
N GLY A 498 -8.94 12.70 -0.58
CA GLY A 498 -8.66 12.90 0.84
C GLY A 498 -8.12 14.30 1.14
N ALA A 499 -7.23 14.81 0.28
CA ALA A 499 -6.72 16.17 0.34
C ALA A 499 -7.83 17.22 0.04
N VAL A 500 -8.74 16.92 -0.89
CA VAL A 500 -9.85 17.83 -1.27
C VAL A 500 -11.00 17.81 -0.24
N THR A 501 -11.21 16.71 0.47
CA THR A 501 -12.35 16.54 1.40
C THR A 501 -12.04 17.11 2.79
N GLY A 502 -10.81 17.53 3.08
CA GLY A 502 -10.45 18.31 4.27
C GLY A 502 -10.69 17.61 5.63
N LYS A 503 -11.02 16.31 5.65
CA LYS A 503 -11.21 15.57 6.90
C LYS A 503 -9.87 15.45 7.61
N LYS A 504 -9.66 16.25 8.67
CA LYS A 504 -8.58 16.08 9.64
C LYS A 504 -8.76 14.73 10.33
N ARG A 505 -8.16 13.68 9.76
CA ARG A 505 -8.05 12.38 10.42
C ARG A 505 -6.98 12.51 11.49
N MET A 506 -7.24 11.94 12.67
CA MET A 506 -6.24 11.77 13.72
C MET A 506 -4.96 11.19 13.10
N GLU A 507 -3.86 11.93 13.22
CA GLU A 507 -2.58 11.54 12.66
C GLU A 507 -2.10 10.24 13.28
N THR A 508 -1.53 9.37 12.44
CA THR A 508 -1.01 8.09 12.90
C THR A 508 0.37 8.29 13.50
N VAL A 509 0.61 7.72 14.69
CA VAL A 509 1.94 7.72 15.30
C VAL A 509 2.96 7.03 14.38
N ARG A 510 4.12 7.65 14.18
CA ARG A 510 5.21 7.12 13.34
C ARG A 510 5.50 5.64 13.63
N ARG A 511 5.54 4.81 12.58
CA ARG A 511 5.81 3.36 12.67
C ARG A 511 7.16 3.05 13.33
N SER A 512 8.18 3.87 13.08
CA SER A 512 9.51 3.71 13.70
C SER A 512 9.45 3.75 15.24
N ARG A 513 8.57 4.57 15.81
CA ARG A 513 8.41 4.70 17.26
C ARG A 513 7.75 3.46 17.88
N TRP A 514 6.86 2.80 17.14
CA TRP A 514 6.27 1.53 17.57
C TRP A 514 7.33 0.42 17.71
N LEU A 515 8.36 0.44 16.85
CA LEU A 515 9.47 -0.51 16.93
C LEU A 515 10.45 -0.16 18.06
N LEU A 516 10.83 1.11 18.18
CA LEU A 516 11.85 1.56 19.13
C LEU A 516 11.33 1.73 20.58
N ALA A 517 10.04 2.02 20.74
CA ALA A 517 9.43 2.31 22.03
C ALA A 517 7.95 1.88 22.06
N PRO A 518 7.63 0.57 22.00
CA PRO A 518 6.26 0.09 21.84
C PRO A 518 5.34 0.53 23.00
N ILE A 519 5.82 0.42 24.25
CA ILE A 519 5.02 0.74 25.44
C ILE A 519 4.76 2.26 25.57
N PRO A 520 5.77 3.15 25.49
CA PRO A 520 5.54 4.60 25.47
C PRO A 520 4.64 5.05 24.32
N THR A 521 4.80 4.42 23.15
CA THR A 521 4.00 4.73 21.96
C THR A 521 2.53 4.33 22.13
N ALA A 522 2.26 3.18 22.76
CA ALA A 522 0.89 2.77 23.09
C ALA A 522 0.22 3.74 24.08
N ARG A 523 0.95 4.23 25.09
CA ARG A 523 0.45 5.24 26.04
C ARG A 523 0.16 6.58 25.34
N LEU A 524 1.06 7.03 24.46
CA LEU A 524 0.86 8.23 23.65
C LEU A 524 -0.38 8.11 22.76
N ARG A 525 -0.52 6.99 22.04
CA ARG A 525 -1.69 6.74 21.19
C ARG A 525 -2.99 6.66 22.00
N ARG A 526 -2.98 5.99 23.15
CA ARG A 526 -4.15 5.97 24.05
C ARG A 526 -4.55 7.39 24.47
N ARG A 527 -3.57 8.25 24.74
CA ARG A 527 -3.82 9.65 25.11
C ARG A 527 -4.36 10.46 23.94
N MET A 528 -3.80 10.32 22.74
CA MET A 528 -4.34 10.95 21.52
C MET A 528 -5.81 10.58 21.30
N ILE A 529 -6.18 9.31 21.52
CA ILE A 529 -7.56 8.83 21.40
C ILE A 529 -8.47 9.39 22.49
N LEU A 530 -8.03 9.38 23.76
CA LEU A 530 -8.85 9.80 24.90
C LEU A 530 -9.09 11.32 24.94
N TRP A 531 -8.15 12.11 24.44
CA TRP A 531 -8.18 13.57 24.49
C TRP A 531 -8.41 14.20 23.11
N GLU A 532 -8.78 13.39 22.11
CA GLU A 532 -9.02 13.80 20.72
C GLU A 532 -7.92 14.69 20.13
N ILE A 533 -6.66 14.46 20.52
CA ILE A 533 -5.50 15.19 20.01
C ILE A 533 -5.20 14.70 18.59
N THR A 534 -5.70 15.43 17.60
CA THR A 534 -5.65 15.00 16.18
C THR A 534 -4.26 15.08 15.55
N SER A 535 -3.33 15.88 16.10
CA SER A 535 -1.95 16.01 15.60
C SER A 535 -0.96 15.15 16.40
N TYR A 536 -0.11 14.40 15.69
CA TYR A 536 0.96 13.60 16.30
C TYR A 536 2.06 14.50 16.88
N GLU A 537 2.36 15.60 16.20
CA GLU A 537 3.34 16.59 16.65
C GLU A 537 2.89 17.23 17.95
N GLU A 538 1.63 17.68 18.02
CA GLU A 538 1.05 18.26 19.24
C GLU A 538 1.09 17.26 20.41
N ALA A 539 0.75 15.99 20.16
CA ALA A 539 0.81 14.96 21.19
C ALA A 539 2.25 14.71 21.68
N LEU A 540 3.24 14.87 20.81
CA LEU A 540 4.65 14.71 21.17
C LEU A 540 5.17 15.91 21.96
N THR A 541 4.81 17.14 21.56
CA THR A 541 5.15 18.36 22.27
C THR A 541 4.62 18.33 23.70
N ARG A 542 3.35 17.96 23.90
CA ARG A 542 2.75 17.78 25.24
C ARG A 542 3.49 16.73 26.08
N LEU A 543 3.95 15.64 25.45
CA LEU A 543 4.75 14.62 26.15
C LEU A 543 6.14 15.15 26.56
N GLN A 544 6.77 15.96 25.70
CA GLN A 544 8.04 16.62 25.99
C GLN A 544 7.89 17.62 27.13
N GLU A 545 6.88 18.49 27.07
CA GLU A 545 6.53 19.46 28.14
C GLU A 545 6.32 18.77 29.48
N GLN A 546 5.57 17.67 29.53
CA GLN A 546 5.39 16.91 30.78
C GLN A 546 6.67 16.27 31.29
N THR A 547 7.53 15.81 30.39
CA THR A 547 8.82 15.21 30.77
C THR A 547 9.75 16.26 31.34
N TYR A 548 9.77 17.45 30.72
CA TYR A 548 10.51 18.63 31.17
C TYR A 548 10.00 19.12 32.53
N LEU A 549 8.70 19.36 32.69
CA LEU A 549 8.08 19.75 33.96
C LEU A 549 8.39 18.76 35.08
N ARG A 550 8.36 17.46 34.78
CA ARG A 550 8.72 16.43 35.76
C ARG A 550 10.20 16.45 36.11
N ALA A 551 11.08 16.81 35.17
CA ALA A 551 12.50 16.98 35.44
C ALA A 551 12.76 18.21 36.32
N GLN A 552 12.15 19.35 35.99
CA GLN A 552 12.23 20.59 36.77
C GLN A 552 11.74 20.38 38.21
N LEU A 553 10.59 19.71 38.39
CA LEU A 553 10.07 19.38 39.73
C LEU A 553 11.03 18.49 40.54
N LYS A 554 11.72 17.55 39.88
CA LYS A 554 12.73 16.70 40.55
C LYS A 554 13.98 17.47 40.91
N GLU A 555 14.38 18.43 40.08
CA GLU A 555 15.52 19.31 40.34
C GLU A 555 15.24 20.21 41.56
N THR A 556 14.09 20.88 41.59
CA THR A 556 13.74 21.82 42.67
C THR A 556 13.42 21.12 43.99
N TYR A 557 12.65 20.02 43.98
CA TYR A 557 12.13 19.38 45.20
C TYR A 557 12.78 18.03 45.53
N GLY A 558 13.74 17.58 44.71
CA GLY A 558 14.46 16.33 44.89
C GLY A 558 13.58 15.08 44.72
N TRP A 559 13.99 13.99 45.37
CA TRP A 559 13.31 12.69 45.24
C TRP A 559 11.85 12.68 45.78
N LEU A 560 11.55 13.57 46.75
CA LEU A 560 10.23 13.73 47.37
C LEU A 560 9.35 14.78 46.67
N TRP A 561 9.67 15.16 45.42
CA TRP A 561 8.92 16.19 44.68
C TRP A 561 7.41 15.96 44.64
N ARG A 562 6.93 14.71 44.61
CA ARG A 562 5.49 14.41 44.64
C ARG A 562 4.77 14.85 45.92
N TRP A 563 5.52 14.91 47.03
CA TRP A 563 5.03 15.27 48.36
C TRP A 563 5.32 16.73 48.68
N LYS A 564 6.45 17.27 48.20
CA LYS A 564 6.92 18.64 48.48
C LYS A 564 6.46 19.69 47.46
N ALA A 565 6.19 19.32 46.20
CA ALA A 565 5.75 20.28 45.20
C ALA A 565 4.35 20.82 45.51
N PRO A 566 4.10 22.12 45.33
CA PRO A 566 2.80 22.73 45.58
C PRO A 566 1.72 22.16 44.63
N LEU A 567 0.45 22.31 45.03
CA LEU A 567 -0.69 21.64 44.39
C LEU A 567 -0.88 22.10 42.94
N ASP A 568 -0.72 23.39 42.69
CA ASP A 568 -0.75 24.04 41.37
C ASP A 568 0.21 23.39 40.37
N GLN A 569 1.48 23.21 40.73
CA GLN A 569 2.49 22.60 39.85
C GLN A 569 2.23 21.11 39.62
N ARG A 570 1.69 20.41 40.63
CA ARG A 570 1.26 19.00 40.48
C ARG A 570 0.00 18.87 39.63
N MET A 571 -0.90 19.86 39.69
CA MET A 571 -2.09 19.93 38.85
C MET A 571 -1.73 20.29 37.41
N ALA A 572 -0.77 21.18 37.18
CA ALA A 572 -0.23 21.47 35.84
C ALA A 572 0.25 20.21 35.12
N LEU A 573 1.02 19.35 35.82
CA LEU A 573 1.47 18.07 35.28
C LEU A 573 0.32 17.09 34.97
N LYS A 574 -0.77 17.14 35.76
CA LYS A 574 -1.95 16.26 35.62
C LYS A 574 -2.94 16.74 34.56
N LEU A 575 -3.14 18.04 34.45
CA LEU A 575 -4.13 18.67 33.57
C LEU A 575 -3.57 19.03 32.20
N ASP A 576 -2.24 18.90 31.99
CA ASP A 576 -1.59 19.22 30.71
C ASP A 576 -1.80 20.67 30.27
N THR A 577 -2.17 21.52 31.23
CA THR A 577 -2.32 22.96 31.06
C THR A 577 -1.15 23.55 31.80
N ALA A 578 -0.12 23.97 31.06
CA ALA A 578 0.90 24.82 31.64
C ALA A 578 0.17 26.07 32.20
N PRO A 579 0.34 26.44 33.47
CA PRO A 579 -0.12 27.73 33.93
C PRO A 579 0.59 28.78 33.07
N ALA A 580 -0.13 29.82 32.63
CA ALA A 580 0.39 30.87 31.73
C ALA A 580 1.75 31.44 32.17
N ALA A 581 2.08 31.38 33.47
CA ALA A 581 3.36 31.73 34.06
C ALA A 581 4.59 30.93 33.55
N LEU A 582 4.40 29.75 32.93
CA LEU A 582 5.50 28.93 32.42
C LEU A 582 5.82 29.19 30.93
N ALA A 583 4.86 29.71 30.18
CA ALA A 583 5.07 30.11 28.78
C ALA A 583 6.10 31.26 28.68
N ASP A 584 6.12 32.13 29.70
CA ASP A 584 7.07 33.24 29.84
C ASP A 584 8.52 32.76 30.06
N THR A 585 8.71 31.61 30.71
CA THR A 585 10.05 31.04 30.97
C THR A 585 10.63 30.23 29.81
N LEU A 586 9.85 30.01 28.74
CA LEU A 586 10.28 29.31 27.52
C LEU A 586 10.59 30.29 26.38
N ALA A 587 10.42 31.60 26.59
CA ALA A 587 10.94 32.62 25.69
C ALA A 587 12.47 32.75 25.90
N PRO A 588 13.30 32.52 24.88
CA PRO A 588 14.74 32.63 25.01
C PRO A 588 15.14 34.12 24.98
N GLU A 589 15.30 34.73 26.15
CA GLU A 589 16.17 35.89 26.33
C GLU A 589 17.61 35.37 26.47
N ASP A 590 18.54 35.99 25.74
CA ASP A 590 19.99 35.75 25.71
C ASP A 590 20.52 34.60 24.82
N ALA A 591 20.37 34.78 23.50
CA ALA A 591 21.41 34.42 22.55
C ALA A 591 21.93 35.69 21.86
N HIS A 592 22.97 36.30 22.42
CA HIS A 592 23.67 37.42 21.83
C HIS A 592 24.34 37.05 20.48
N THR A 593 23.98 37.83 19.46
CA THR A 593 24.88 38.45 18.47
C THR A 593 25.68 37.53 17.52
N ILE A 594 25.09 37.21 16.37
CA ILE A 594 25.78 37.41 15.08
C ILE A 594 24.86 38.24 14.19
N GLU A 595 25.33 39.45 13.93
CA GLU A 595 24.82 40.42 12.98
C GLU A 595 24.67 39.81 11.57
N ARG A 596 23.44 39.77 11.06
CA ARG A 596 23.17 40.02 9.63
C ARG A 596 21.77 40.60 9.46
N VAL A 597 21.79 41.91 9.24
CA VAL A 597 20.78 42.81 8.69
C VAL A 597 19.87 42.12 7.66
N GLU A 598 18.56 42.11 7.89
CA GLU A 598 17.58 42.95 7.16
C GLU A 598 16.15 42.76 7.75
N GLU A 599 15.64 43.89 8.25
CA GLU A 599 14.26 44.41 8.15
C GLU A 599 13.38 43.77 7.05
N THR A 600 12.04 43.69 7.11
CA THR A 600 11.03 44.33 7.96
C THR A 600 9.68 43.63 7.72
N GLU A 601 8.89 43.52 8.81
CA GLU A 601 7.48 43.92 8.87
C GLU A 601 6.42 43.06 8.13
N HIS A 602 5.43 42.53 8.86
CA HIS A 602 4.03 42.99 8.76
C HIS A 602 3.16 42.42 9.89
N ALA A 603 2.40 43.35 10.44
CA ALA A 603 1.57 43.32 11.63
C ALA A 603 0.45 42.26 11.68
N HIS A 604 0.16 41.79 12.89
CA HIS A 604 -1.19 41.37 13.29
C HIS A 604 -2.13 42.59 13.28
N PRO A 605 -3.44 42.36 13.05
CA PRO A 605 -4.31 42.48 14.22
C PRO A 605 -5.41 41.41 14.32
N ASP A 606 -5.64 41.05 15.58
CA ASP A 606 -6.91 40.91 16.31
C ASP A 606 -8.10 40.08 15.83
N THR A 607 -8.66 39.46 16.88
CA THR A 607 -9.77 38.51 16.98
C THR A 607 -11.15 39.17 17.15
N SER A 608 -12.18 38.38 16.83
CA SER A 608 -13.59 38.47 17.33
C SER A 608 -14.46 39.58 16.69
N ALA A 609 -15.77 39.46 16.42
CA ALA A 609 -16.84 38.56 16.87
C ALA A 609 -18.09 38.65 15.94
N LEU A 610 -18.94 37.63 16.02
CA LEU A 610 -20.42 37.63 16.01
C LEU A 610 -21.28 38.11 14.80
N ASN A 611 -22.21 37.19 14.46
CA ASN A 611 -23.66 37.34 14.20
C ASN A 611 -24.25 37.41 12.78
N SER A 612 -24.97 36.31 12.47
CA SER A 612 -26.36 36.19 11.99
C SER A 612 -26.83 36.97 10.76
N GLY A 613 -27.21 36.22 9.73
CA GLY A 613 -28.10 36.64 8.65
C GLY A 613 -28.83 35.42 8.09
N GLU A 614 -30.09 35.28 8.50
CA GLU A 614 -31.03 34.22 8.15
C GLU A 614 -31.78 34.55 6.84
N THR A 615 -32.43 33.52 6.29
CA THR A 615 -33.46 33.50 5.22
C THR A 615 -32.93 33.36 3.77
N ARG A 616 -33.57 32.66 2.83
CA ARG A 616 -34.68 31.67 2.77
C ARG A 616 -34.96 31.47 1.28
N GLY A 617 -35.16 30.22 0.84
CA GLY A 617 -35.74 29.88 -0.48
C GLY A 617 -34.75 30.05 -1.64
N GLU A 618 -34.70 29.22 -2.68
CA GLU A 618 -35.84 28.57 -3.31
C GLU A 618 -35.42 27.26 -3.98
N ARG A 619 -36.38 26.32 -3.96
CA ARG A 619 -36.30 25.03 -4.63
C ARG A 619 -36.49 25.26 -6.12
N GLU A 620 -35.71 24.56 -6.95
CA GLU A 620 -36.29 23.92 -8.13
C GLU A 620 -35.62 22.56 -8.38
N ARG A 621 -36.46 21.53 -8.35
CA ARG A 621 -36.17 20.12 -8.65
C ARG A 621 -36.10 19.97 -10.18
N SER A 622 -35.07 19.30 -10.68
CA SER A 622 -35.07 17.92 -11.22
C SER A 622 -36.00 17.63 -12.40
N ALA A 623 -35.37 17.18 -13.49
CA ALA A 623 -35.83 16.21 -14.51
C ALA A 623 -34.97 16.45 -15.78
N LEU A 624 -34.33 15.51 -16.48
CA LEU A 624 -34.37 14.06 -16.59
C LEU A 624 -33.04 13.58 -17.25
N THR A 625 -32.49 12.47 -16.76
CA THR A 625 -31.67 11.46 -17.48
C THR A 625 -32.36 10.96 -18.77
N PRO A 626 -31.70 10.31 -19.78
CA PRO A 626 -30.81 9.13 -19.62
C PRO A 626 -29.66 8.99 -20.68
N GLY A 627 -28.61 8.20 -20.43
CA GLY A 627 -28.43 6.82 -20.96
C GLY A 627 -27.51 6.81 -22.20
N ALA A 628 -26.26 6.34 -22.13
CA ALA A 628 -25.80 4.93 -22.19
C ALA A 628 -25.53 4.41 -23.63
N ARG A 629 -24.40 3.68 -23.76
CA ARG A 629 -23.89 2.84 -24.88
C ARG A 629 -23.22 3.61 -26.03
N GLU A 630 -22.20 3.13 -26.72
CA GLU A 630 -21.45 1.87 -26.84
C GLU A 630 -20.14 2.24 -27.55
N GLY A 631 -19.06 1.48 -27.42
CA GLY A 631 -18.74 0.56 -28.50
C GLY A 631 -17.46 0.96 -29.24
N GLU A 632 -16.44 0.16 -28.98
CA GLU A 632 -15.13 0.08 -29.61
C GLU A 632 -15.20 -0.10 -31.13
N ARG A 633 -14.40 0.67 -31.89
CA ARG A 633 -13.87 0.25 -33.20
C ARG A 633 -12.69 1.12 -33.69
N THR A 634 -11.57 0.41 -33.91
CA THR A 634 -10.52 0.56 -34.94
C THR A 634 -9.76 1.89 -35.08
N THR A 635 -8.50 1.84 -34.65
CA THR A 635 -7.44 2.88 -34.74
C THR A 635 -6.78 2.96 -36.12
N GLU A 636 -7.56 3.10 -37.19
CA GLU A 636 -7.07 3.58 -38.50
C GLU A 636 -7.86 4.78 -39.05
N ASP A 637 -8.90 5.24 -38.33
CA ASP A 637 -9.81 6.29 -38.78
C ASP A 637 -9.60 7.67 -38.09
N ILE A 638 -8.69 7.75 -37.10
CA ILE A 638 -8.51 8.94 -36.26
C ILE A 638 -7.81 10.09 -37.02
N ASP A 639 -6.94 9.78 -37.97
CA ASP A 639 -6.28 10.80 -38.79
C ASP A 639 -7.19 11.34 -39.91
N ALA A 640 -8.15 10.54 -40.38
CA ALA A 640 -9.16 10.95 -41.35
C ALA A 640 -10.29 11.77 -40.70
N GLN A 641 -10.79 11.37 -39.51
CA GLN A 641 -11.83 12.11 -38.78
C GLN A 641 -11.31 13.45 -38.20
N GLY A 642 -10.01 13.53 -37.86
CA GLY A 642 -9.37 14.80 -37.48
C GLY A 642 -9.30 15.81 -38.63
N ALA A 643 -9.04 15.33 -39.85
CA ALA A 643 -9.06 16.15 -41.05
C ALA A 643 -10.48 16.53 -41.47
N GLU A 644 -11.44 15.62 -41.37
CA GLU A 644 -12.85 15.86 -41.71
C GLU A 644 -13.56 16.76 -40.70
N SER A 645 -13.23 16.66 -39.40
CA SER A 645 -13.75 17.56 -38.36
C SER A 645 -13.17 18.97 -38.47
N ASN A 646 -11.88 19.12 -38.83
CA ASN A 646 -11.29 20.41 -39.16
C ASN A 646 -11.88 21.00 -40.44
N ARG A 647 -12.15 20.17 -41.45
CA ARG A 647 -12.83 20.58 -42.69
C ARG A 647 -14.27 21.03 -42.41
N LYS A 648 -15.05 20.24 -41.67
CA LYS A 648 -16.40 20.62 -41.21
C LYS A 648 -16.39 21.89 -40.36
N ARG A 649 -15.42 22.07 -39.47
CA ARG A 649 -15.25 23.31 -38.69
C ARG A 649 -14.95 24.50 -39.62
N SER A 650 -14.05 24.34 -40.59
CA SER A 650 -13.73 25.38 -41.57
C SER A 650 -14.92 25.73 -42.49
N GLU A 651 -15.75 24.74 -42.85
CA GLU A 651 -16.98 24.94 -43.62
C GLU A 651 -18.04 25.65 -42.78
N THR A 652 -18.19 25.32 -41.49
CA THR A 652 -19.10 26.04 -40.59
C THR A 652 -18.65 27.47 -40.30
N GLU A 653 -17.34 27.72 -40.19
CA GLU A 653 -16.78 29.06 -40.04
C GLU A 653 -16.99 29.88 -41.32
N ALA A 654 -16.77 29.28 -42.51
CA ALA A 654 -17.02 29.91 -43.80
C ALA A 654 -18.51 30.22 -44.03
N LEU A 655 -19.41 29.32 -43.63
CA LEU A 655 -20.87 29.55 -43.68
C LEU A 655 -21.29 30.67 -42.72
N THR A 656 -20.66 30.75 -41.54
CA THR A 656 -20.93 31.81 -40.56
C THR A 656 -20.51 33.18 -41.10
N GLU A 657 -19.32 33.27 -41.71
CA GLU A 657 -18.85 34.51 -42.38
C GLU A 657 -19.74 34.93 -43.55
N ARG A 658 -20.22 33.98 -44.38
CA ARG A 658 -21.18 34.28 -45.46
C ARG A 658 -22.51 34.82 -44.92
N ARG A 659 -23.02 34.26 -43.82
CA ARG A 659 -24.22 34.76 -43.12
C ARG A 659 -23.99 36.18 -42.57
N HIS A 660 -22.85 36.42 -41.94
CA HIS A 660 -22.48 37.75 -41.44
C HIS A 660 -22.33 38.78 -42.58
N ALA A 661 -21.76 38.39 -43.72
CA ALA A 661 -21.66 39.24 -44.91
C ALA A 661 -23.04 39.59 -45.50
N ARG A 662 -23.97 38.62 -45.60
CA ARG A 662 -25.34 38.89 -46.07
C ARG A 662 -26.10 39.80 -45.10
N ILE A 663 -25.92 39.63 -43.79
CA ILE A 663 -26.50 40.53 -42.79
C ILE A 663 -25.93 41.95 -42.92
N ARG A 664 -24.62 42.11 -43.14
CA ARG A 664 -24.01 43.44 -43.39
C ARG A 664 -24.59 44.12 -44.64
N LEU A 665 -24.79 43.36 -45.73
CA LEU A 665 -25.49 43.87 -46.91
C LEU A 665 -26.94 44.28 -46.60
N LEU A 666 -27.64 43.54 -45.76
CA LEU A 666 -29.00 43.88 -45.35
C LEU A 666 -29.08 45.22 -44.59
N TYR A 667 -28.07 45.55 -43.77
CA TYR A 667 -27.97 46.88 -43.16
C TYR A 667 -27.81 47.98 -44.21
N THR A 668 -27.03 47.74 -45.27
CA THR A 668 -26.86 48.71 -46.36
C THR A 668 -28.08 48.84 -47.26
N GLU A 669 -28.82 47.75 -47.50
CA GLU A 669 -30.04 47.73 -48.32
C GLU A 669 -31.21 48.44 -47.63
N LEU A 670 -31.37 48.23 -46.32
CA LEU A 670 -32.48 48.81 -45.55
C LEU A 670 -32.18 50.22 -45.01
N GLY A 671 -30.92 50.60 -44.88
CA GLY A 671 -30.50 51.88 -44.28
C GLY A 671 -30.91 52.04 -42.81
N ARG A 672 -31.39 50.96 -42.18
CA ARG A 672 -31.82 50.88 -40.78
C ARG A 672 -31.45 49.52 -40.20
N ARG A 673 -31.58 49.40 -38.87
CA ARG A 673 -31.39 48.13 -38.19
C ARG A 673 -32.43 47.10 -38.68
N PRO A 674 -32.00 45.92 -39.18
CA PRO A 674 -32.89 44.87 -39.66
C PRO A 674 -33.56 44.11 -38.50
N GLU A 675 -34.84 43.79 -38.68
CA GLU A 675 -35.61 42.97 -37.75
C GLU A 675 -35.28 41.48 -37.88
N ALA A 676 -35.59 40.70 -36.85
CA ALA A 676 -35.25 39.27 -36.82
C ALA A 676 -35.98 38.43 -37.89
N THR A 677 -37.10 38.92 -38.42
CA THR A 677 -37.83 38.34 -39.56
C THR A 677 -37.14 38.63 -40.88
N GLU A 678 -36.69 39.87 -41.10
CA GLU A 678 -36.00 40.30 -42.33
C GLU A 678 -34.66 39.58 -42.49
N ILE A 679 -33.93 39.35 -41.39
CA ILE A 679 -32.70 38.54 -41.39
C ILE A 679 -32.99 37.09 -41.77
N ARG A 680 -34.09 36.52 -41.27
CA ARG A 680 -34.46 35.14 -41.58
C ARG A 680 -34.77 35.01 -43.06
N ASP A 681 -35.56 35.91 -43.62
CA ASP A 681 -36.00 35.86 -45.00
C ASP A 681 -34.80 36.07 -45.95
N ALA A 682 -33.94 37.06 -45.66
CA ALA A 682 -32.74 37.34 -46.46
C ALA A 682 -31.70 36.21 -46.44
N LEU A 683 -31.56 35.48 -45.33
CA LEU A 683 -30.69 34.30 -45.24
C LEU A 683 -31.27 33.08 -45.94
N THR A 684 -32.60 32.97 -45.99
CA THR A 684 -33.31 31.88 -46.68
C THR A 684 -33.29 32.10 -48.19
N GLU A 685 -33.55 33.33 -48.65
CA GLU A 685 -33.47 33.73 -50.06
C GLU A 685 -32.05 33.55 -50.64
N ALA A 686 -31.02 33.88 -49.85
CA ALA A 686 -29.62 33.70 -50.26
C ALA A 686 -29.13 32.23 -50.22
N GLY A 687 -29.99 31.26 -49.88
CA GLY A 687 -29.62 29.85 -49.78
C GLY A 687 -28.59 29.56 -48.67
N LEU A 688 -28.47 30.43 -47.67
CA LEU A 688 -27.50 30.32 -46.57
C LEU A 688 -28.06 29.57 -45.35
N SER A 689 -29.28 29.02 -45.44
CA SER A 689 -29.91 28.19 -44.42
C SER A 689 -30.90 27.18 -45.02
N ASP A 690 -30.70 25.89 -44.75
CA ASP A 690 -31.59 24.81 -45.21
C ASP A 690 -32.88 24.68 -44.36
N LYS A 691 -32.95 25.40 -43.23
CA LYS A 691 -34.11 25.42 -42.31
C LYS A 691 -34.44 26.87 -41.91
N PRO A 692 -35.71 27.20 -41.60
CA PRO A 692 -36.06 28.55 -41.16
C PRO A 692 -35.32 28.91 -39.86
N VAL A 693 -34.51 29.97 -39.91
CA VAL A 693 -33.68 30.42 -38.78
C VAL A 693 -34.58 30.89 -37.64
N SER A 694 -34.45 30.30 -36.45
CA SER A 694 -35.27 30.69 -35.29
C SER A 694 -34.99 32.14 -34.86
N ARG A 695 -36.00 32.84 -34.33
CA ARG A 695 -35.88 34.25 -33.88
C ARG A 695 -34.69 34.49 -32.92
N PRO A 696 -34.39 33.61 -31.94
CA PRO A 696 -33.22 33.76 -31.07
C PRO A 696 -31.87 33.60 -31.80
N THR A 697 -31.86 32.85 -32.90
CA THR A 697 -30.65 32.61 -33.69
C THR A 697 -30.37 33.80 -34.62
N ALA A 698 -31.40 34.37 -35.24
CA ALA A 698 -31.29 35.60 -36.03
C ALA A 698 -30.80 36.78 -35.14
N GLN A 699 -31.31 36.89 -33.91
CA GLN A 699 -30.86 37.91 -32.95
C GLN A 699 -29.40 37.72 -32.54
N ARG A 700 -28.94 36.49 -32.31
CA ARG A 700 -27.52 36.20 -32.01
C ARG A 700 -26.61 36.53 -33.18
N LEU A 701 -26.98 36.17 -34.41
CA LEU A 701 -26.19 36.51 -35.59
C LEU A 701 -26.10 38.02 -35.82
N ARG A 702 -27.20 38.76 -35.58
CA ARG A 702 -27.20 40.23 -35.60
C ARG A 702 -26.24 40.81 -34.55
N ALA A 703 -26.32 40.34 -33.30
CA ALA A 703 -25.45 40.80 -32.22
C ALA A 703 -23.97 40.56 -32.53
N GLN A 704 -23.63 39.41 -33.13
CA GLN A 704 -22.27 39.10 -33.55
C GLN A 704 -21.76 40.03 -34.66
N VAL A 705 -22.62 40.42 -35.61
CA VAL A 705 -22.28 41.39 -36.67
C VAL A 705 -22.08 42.79 -36.08
N GLU A 706 -22.94 43.20 -35.14
CA GLU A 706 -22.83 44.48 -34.43
C GLU A 706 -21.58 44.54 -33.54
N GLU A 707 -21.18 43.42 -32.91
CA GLU A 707 -19.96 43.32 -32.08
C GLU A 707 -18.67 43.30 -32.93
N ALA A 708 -18.72 42.71 -34.14
CA ALA A 708 -17.58 42.62 -35.04
C ALA A 708 -17.32 43.91 -35.85
N ALA A 709 -18.29 44.83 -35.93
CA ALA A 709 -18.17 46.11 -36.62
C ALA A 709 -18.63 47.27 -35.73
N PRO A 710 -17.79 47.74 -34.79
CA PRO A 710 -18.13 48.90 -33.99
C PRO A 710 -18.14 50.15 -34.88
N SER A 711 -19.33 50.75 -35.02
CA SER A 711 -19.62 52.07 -35.60
C SER A 711 -19.25 52.31 -37.07
N ALA A 712 -20.29 52.35 -37.91
CA ALA A 712 -20.43 53.37 -38.95
C ALA A 712 -21.65 54.23 -38.58
#